data_AF-A0A1V1PI74-F1
#
_entry.id   AF-A0A1V1PI74-F1
#
_cell.length_a   1.000
_cell.length_b   1.000
_cell.length_c   1.000
_cell.angle_alpha   90.00
_cell.angle_beta   90.00
_cell.angle_gamma   90.00
#
_symmetry.space_group_name_H-M   'P 1'
#
loop_
_entity.id
_entity.type
_entity.pdbx_description
1 polymer ?
#
loop_
_entity_poly.entity_id
_entity_poly.type
_entity_poly.pdbx_seq_one_letter_code
_entity_poly.pdbx_strand_id
1 'polypeptide(L)'
;MTDYLLKNKFKIPSAKNPHIGKKTVLVLLGKKTVLVLLLLCSFVLLIYQFQILNQDVKTTEIVLDTNTRQTIFIHSSIDDTNLRDPNGMDQGKITGYFNRKIVIENISQYPIHNPYLVINNRDFSQYKPLAKYLRLKSNHLKSILSLYQFWKEIKYHGTSFMPENTNPFLAVNYWGYTFCGDDFFCLRKIFAHMGIQSRQEIVNGHVIGEYYFLNKWSVIDGDRRCIYLNLDNQTLASFDDIRNDPFIALRTKPFGKYERYQAETAWQNTSVFEFIKPEKKPSCSIEQLKKTINLHDMKWTLYPGEKIIYHHTQSPEHALGKGSKTWRKKYARSLGLIEFVINPGIRKDRKVSTKYPIIKVLAHDSKTINYPPEDKVCNTVVTPESKEAVRIFCQGTQAIFPSLSRGDNHIVLHSDTPKGQARICFYHQSGTQSFELPQVSVKKANYCFSSQVPFFDIQTDNDAELMWWQISPYVDFSFILPNFEQIQPLKPKVRLKQIDTSFLNNKTTYYFRIRIKDDGIWGKWSNITQFQVKKPDRPVKVSYQFLPDHSIRLKWSGSDKYVYLVFASNRLDFIPQIYSTHVVTEIYNNKVVGKQKNDNLILKTTKQSCIIGEPMAFYRIIAKKGDLCSTPSDLIKPYSQKVPNNARIPPATVLQTRWHTVEDSSAETGYRDIYHAKEMRLTHDACHLEKRAK
;
A
#
# COMPACT_ATOMS: atom_id res chain seq x y z
N MET A 1 -27.89 -20.03 0.21
CA MET A 1 -29.31 -20.43 0.16
C MET A 1 -29.49 -21.86 -0.37
N THR A 2 -28.87 -22.24 -1.48
CA THR A 2 -28.83 -23.64 -1.96
C THR A 2 -28.26 -24.59 -0.89
N ASP A 3 -27.16 -24.22 -0.24
CA ASP A 3 -26.59 -25.01 0.87
C ASP A 3 -27.42 -24.97 2.17
N TYR A 4 -28.19 -23.90 2.39
CA TYR A 4 -29.09 -23.77 3.55
C TYR A 4 -30.35 -24.62 3.38
N LEU A 5 -30.89 -24.69 2.16
CA LEU A 5 -32.00 -25.57 1.78
C LEU A 5 -31.56 -27.05 1.72
N LEU A 6 -30.28 -27.33 1.43
CA LEU A 6 -29.73 -28.69 1.45
C LEU A 6 -29.41 -29.20 2.87
N LYS A 7 -29.07 -28.31 3.82
CA LYS A 7 -28.74 -28.69 5.21
C LYS A 7 -29.96 -28.82 6.13
N ASN A 8 -31.02 -28.05 5.90
CA ASN A 8 -32.25 -28.17 6.69
C ASN A 8 -33.17 -29.23 6.08
N LYS A 9 -33.13 -30.44 6.67
CA LYS A 9 -33.95 -31.60 6.31
C LYS A 9 -35.45 -31.27 6.38
N PHE A 10 -36.04 -30.80 5.28
CA PHE A 10 -37.43 -31.11 5.01
C PHE A 10 -37.51 -32.63 4.79
N LYS A 11 -38.07 -33.35 5.77
CA LYS A 11 -38.44 -34.76 5.59
C LYS A 11 -39.53 -34.83 4.52
N ILE A 12 -39.13 -35.05 3.28
CA ILE A 12 -40.04 -35.56 2.25
C ILE A 12 -40.31 -37.03 2.64
N PRO A 13 -41.57 -37.48 2.76
CA PRO A 13 -41.89 -38.87 3.02
C PRO A 13 -41.20 -39.76 1.97
N SER A 14 -40.56 -40.84 2.41
CA SER A 14 -39.84 -41.75 1.54
C SER A 14 -40.77 -42.35 0.49
N ALA A 15 -40.72 -41.85 -0.74
CA ALA A 15 -41.33 -42.50 -1.87
C ALA A 15 -40.47 -43.73 -2.24
N LYS A 16 -41.03 -44.93 -2.08
CA LYS A 16 -40.46 -46.19 -2.57
C LYS A 16 -40.56 -46.23 -4.11
N ASN A 17 -39.72 -45.49 -4.84
CA ASN A 17 -39.46 -45.80 -6.26
C ASN A 17 -38.21 -45.07 -6.80
N PRO A 18 -37.15 -45.77 -7.23
CA PRO A 18 -35.87 -45.14 -7.63
C PRO A 18 -35.84 -44.56 -9.06
N HIS A 19 -36.97 -44.42 -9.77
CA HIS A 19 -36.98 -44.00 -11.19
C HIS A 19 -37.65 -42.66 -11.53
N ILE A 20 -37.94 -41.80 -10.55
CA ILE A 20 -38.46 -40.45 -10.86
C ILE A 20 -37.32 -39.45 -10.90
N GLY A 21 -36.80 -39.21 -12.10
CA GLY A 21 -35.75 -38.21 -12.36
C GLY A 21 -36.20 -36.79 -12.01
N LYS A 22 -35.21 -35.93 -11.72
CA LYS A 22 -35.33 -34.50 -11.33
C LYS A 22 -36.24 -33.62 -12.23
N LYS A 23 -36.73 -34.13 -13.36
CA LYS A 23 -37.67 -33.45 -14.27
C LYS A 23 -39.11 -33.37 -13.76
N THR A 24 -39.55 -34.22 -12.83
CA THR A 24 -41.00 -34.29 -12.49
C THR A 24 -41.46 -33.22 -11.48
N VAL A 25 -40.57 -32.71 -10.62
CA VAL A 25 -40.95 -31.64 -9.65
C VAL A 25 -41.19 -30.29 -10.35
N LEU A 26 -40.60 -30.07 -11.53
CA LEU A 26 -40.82 -28.87 -12.35
C LEU A 26 -42.09 -28.92 -13.23
N VAL A 27 -42.74 -30.09 -13.34
CA VAL A 27 -43.95 -30.24 -14.17
C VAL A 27 -45.23 -30.00 -13.37
N LEU A 28 -45.22 -30.22 -12.05
CA LEU A 28 -46.39 -30.04 -11.18
C LEU A 28 -46.61 -28.58 -10.74
N LEU A 29 -45.56 -27.76 -10.72
CA LEU A 29 -45.66 -26.31 -10.56
C LEU A 29 -45.49 -25.70 -11.95
N GLY A 30 -46.60 -25.38 -12.63
CA GLY A 30 -46.55 -24.74 -13.94
C GLY A 30 -45.56 -23.57 -13.96
N LYS A 31 -44.85 -23.35 -15.07
CA LYS A 31 -43.74 -22.36 -15.19
C LYS A 31 -44.04 -20.99 -14.54
N LYS A 32 -45.30 -20.56 -14.55
CA LYS A 32 -45.77 -19.33 -13.89
C LYS A 32 -45.62 -19.36 -12.36
N THR A 33 -45.91 -20.48 -11.71
CA THR A 33 -45.84 -20.61 -10.23
C THR A 33 -44.40 -20.59 -9.73
N VAL A 34 -43.46 -21.22 -10.45
CA VAL A 34 -42.02 -21.17 -10.13
C VAL A 34 -41.48 -19.74 -10.29
N LEU A 35 -41.90 -19.02 -11.33
CA LEU A 35 -41.51 -17.62 -11.54
C LEU A 35 -42.05 -16.70 -10.43
N VAL A 36 -43.31 -16.88 -10.03
CA VAL A 36 -43.94 -16.11 -8.93
C VAL A 36 -43.23 -16.37 -7.60
N LEU A 37 -42.86 -17.61 -7.29
CA LEU A 37 -42.08 -17.96 -6.09
C LEU A 37 -40.68 -17.34 -6.12
N LEU A 38 -39.99 -17.33 -7.26
CA LEU A 38 -38.68 -16.68 -7.41
C LEU A 38 -38.79 -15.15 -7.24
N LEU A 39 -39.84 -14.54 -7.79
CA LEU A 39 -40.10 -13.10 -7.64
C LEU A 39 -40.46 -12.74 -6.19
N LEU A 40 -41.30 -13.53 -5.52
CA LEU A 40 -41.63 -13.35 -4.10
C LEU A 40 -40.42 -13.55 -3.20
N CYS A 41 -39.60 -14.58 -3.41
CA CYS A 41 -38.35 -14.78 -2.69
C CYS A 41 -37.38 -13.61 -2.90
N SER A 42 -37.28 -13.10 -4.14
CA SER A 42 -36.45 -11.93 -4.45
C SER A 42 -36.99 -10.67 -3.78
N PHE A 43 -38.32 -10.49 -3.73
CA PHE A 43 -38.98 -9.35 -3.09
C PHE A 43 -38.85 -9.40 -1.57
N VAL A 44 -39.01 -10.57 -0.95
CA VAL A 44 -38.78 -10.77 0.49
C VAL A 44 -37.31 -10.55 0.84
N LEU A 45 -36.36 -11.02 0.02
CA LEU A 45 -34.94 -10.72 0.19
C LEU A 45 -34.67 -9.22 0.04
N LEU A 46 -35.34 -8.54 -0.89
CA LEU A 46 -35.20 -7.08 -1.08
C LEU A 46 -35.76 -6.32 0.13
N ILE A 47 -36.94 -6.70 0.66
CA ILE A 47 -37.52 -6.12 1.88
C ILE A 47 -36.62 -6.38 3.07
N TYR A 48 -36.11 -7.60 3.23
CA TYR A 48 -35.23 -7.97 4.34
C TYR A 48 -33.90 -7.23 4.27
N GLN A 49 -33.30 -7.11 3.07
CA GLN A 49 -32.13 -6.25 2.84
C GLN A 49 -32.44 -4.79 3.13
N PHE A 50 -33.61 -4.28 2.73
CA PHE A 50 -34.02 -2.90 2.99
C PHE A 50 -34.27 -2.63 4.48
N GLN A 51 -34.85 -3.57 5.21
CA GLN A 51 -35.05 -3.50 6.65
C GLN A 51 -33.73 -3.56 7.40
N ILE A 52 -32.83 -4.50 7.07
CA ILE A 52 -31.48 -4.56 7.64
C ILE A 52 -30.67 -3.29 7.32
N LEU A 53 -30.82 -2.74 6.12
CA LEU A 53 -30.14 -1.51 5.74
C LEU A 53 -30.65 -0.29 6.51
N ASN A 54 -31.90 -0.26 6.98
CA ASN A 54 -32.50 0.92 7.59
C ASN A 54 -32.72 0.86 9.11
N GLN A 55 -32.70 -0.30 9.75
CA GLN A 55 -33.07 -0.41 11.17
C GLN A 55 -32.02 0.09 12.18
N ASP A 56 -30.79 0.38 11.75
CA ASP A 56 -29.68 0.68 12.67
C ASP A 56 -28.94 1.99 12.35
N VAL A 57 -29.61 3.02 11.81
CA VAL A 57 -28.96 4.32 11.61
C VAL A 57 -29.28 5.26 12.77
N LYS A 58 -28.26 5.56 13.60
CA LYS A 58 -28.32 6.62 14.59
C LYS A 58 -27.88 7.94 13.97
N THR A 59 -28.56 9.02 14.35
CA THR A 59 -28.15 10.38 14.01
C THR A 59 -27.60 11.05 15.25
N THR A 60 -26.38 11.59 15.15
CA THR A 60 -25.80 12.48 16.15
C THR A 60 -25.73 13.88 15.56
N GLU A 61 -26.45 14.83 16.15
CA GLU A 61 -26.48 16.22 15.72
C GLU A 61 -25.70 17.10 16.70
N ILE A 62 -24.89 18.00 16.15
CA ILE A 62 -24.21 19.06 16.91
C ILE A 62 -24.30 20.38 16.15
N VAL A 63 -24.23 21.48 16.88
CA VAL A 63 -24.05 22.82 16.32
C VAL A 63 -22.64 23.28 16.67
N LEU A 64 -21.85 23.62 15.65
CA LEU A 64 -20.48 24.11 15.82
C LEU A 64 -20.34 25.53 15.30
N ASP A 65 -19.72 26.37 16.12
CA ASP A 65 -19.14 27.61 15.67
C ASP A 65 -17.84 27.32 14.91
N THR A 66 -17.57 28.07 13.85
CA THR A 66 -16.34 27.94 13.07
C THR A 66 -15.11 28.09 13.94
N ASN A 67 -14.12 27.22 13.73
CA ASN A 67 -12.84 27.17 14.43
C ASN A 67 -12.94 26.89 15.95
N THR A 68 -14.11 26.46 16.44
CA THR A 68 -14.27 25.95 17.80
C THR A 68 -14.15 24.44 17.85
N ARG A 69 -13.64 23.93 18.97
CA ARG A 69 -13.49 22.49 19.21
C ARG A 69 -14.60 22.00 20.12
N GLN A 70 -15.29 20.95 19.69
CA GLN A 70 -16.20 20.18 20.52
C GLN A 70 -15.71 18.74 20.65
N THR A 71 -16.06 18.08 21.74
CA THR A 71 -15.87 16.65 21.91
C THR A 71 -17.24 15.97 21.98
N ILE A 72 -17.42 14.90 21.21
CA ILE A 72 -18.58 14.02 21.33
C ILE A 72 -18.12 12.60 21.62
N PHE A 73 -18.88 11.87 22.44
CA PHE A 73 -18.61 10.48 22.75
C PHE A 73 -19.55 9.57 21.95
N ILE A 74 -19.00 8.58 21.26
CA ILE A 74 -19.74 7.62 20.47
C ILE A 74 -19.70 6.24 21.16
N HIS A 75 -20.83 5.85 21.73
CA HIS A 75 -21.03 4.52 22.32
C HIS A 75 -21.16 3.46 21.22
N SER A 76 -20.04 2.84 20.84
CA SER A 76 -19.99 1.73 19.89
C SER A 76 -18.83 0.77 20.22
N SER A 77 -19.01 -0.53 19.99
CA SER A 77 -17.91 -1.51 20.07
C SER A 77 -17.02 -1.49 18.81
N ILE A 78 -17.58 -1.06 17.67
CA ILE A 78 -16.92 -1.06 16.36
C ILE A 78 -16.91 0.34 15.70
N ASP A 79 -16.00 0.52 14.75
CA ASP A 79 -16.02 1.64 13.80
C ASP A 79 -15.48 1.19 12.43
N ASP A 80 -15.29 2.12 11.49
CA ASP A 80 -14.80 1.81 10.14
C ASP A 80 -13.42 1.10 10.14
N THR A 81 -12.60 1.23 11.20
CA THR A 81 -11.31 0.53 11.30
C THR A 81 -11.47 -0.97 11.53
N ASN A 82 -12.66 -1.40 11.98
CA ASN A 82 -13.05 -2.80 12.09
C ASN A 82 -13.69 -3.31 10.79
N LEU A 83 -14.41 -2.47 10.04
CA LEU A 83 -15.21 -2.85 8.87
C LEU A 83 -14.51 -2.66 7.52
N ARG A 84 -13.26 -2.20 7.55
CA ARG A 84 -12.44 -2.00 6.36
C ARG A 84 -11.15 -2.80 6.46
N ASP A 85 -10.92 -3.61 5.45
CA ASP A 85 -9.61 -4.21 5.21
C ASP A 85 -8.57 -3.11 4.94
N PRO A 86 -7.34 -3.25 5.44
CA PRO A 86 -6.28 -2.31 5.11
C PRO A 86 -5.98 -2.31 3.62
N ASN A 87 -5.43 -1.21 3.13
CA ASN A 87 -5.06 -1.12 1.72
C ASN A 87 -3.82 -1.98 1.42
N GLY A 88 -3.89 -2.74 0.32
CA GLY A 88 -2.75 -3.39 -0.34
C GLY A 88 -2.35 -2.61 -1.58
N MET A 89 -1.78 -3.26 -2.60
CA MET A 89 -1.68 -2.60 -3.92
C MET A 89 -3.05 -2.13 -4.41
N ASP A 90 -4.11 -2.82 -4.00
CA ASP A 90 -5.50 -2.45 -4.23
C ASP A 90 -6.17 -1.91 -2.96
N GLN A 91 -7.32 -1.28 -3.15
CA GLN A 91 -8.20 -0.90 -2.06
C GLN A 91 -8.60 -2.14 -1.23
N GLY A 92 -8.53 -2.02 0.09
CA GLY A 92 -9.05 -3.05 0.97
C GLY A 92 -10.57 -3.22 0.83
N LYS A 93 -11.05 -4.46 0.91
CA LYS A 93 -12.48 -4.78 0.94
C LYS A 93 -13.18 -4.07 2.10
N ILE A 94 -14.30 -3.43 1.81
CA ILE A 94 -15.20 -2.84 2.80
C ILE A 94 -16.32 -3.86 3.04
N THR A 95 -16.52 -4.26 4.29
CA THR A 95 -17.54 -5.24 4.69
C THR A 95 -18.79 -4.56 5.24
N GLY A 96 -18.64 -3.34 5.76
CA GLY A 96 -19.73 -2.47 6.20
C GLY A 96 -19.28 -1.03 6.34
N TYR A 97 -20.22 -0.16 6.71
CA TYR A 97 -19.97 1.26 6.91
C TYR A 97 -20.52 1.67 8.27
N PHE A 98 -19.62 1.99 9.20
CA PHE A 98 -19.99 2.60 10.47
C PHE A 98 -20.42 4.04 10.22
N ASN A 99 -19.58 4.83 9.55
CA ASN A 99 -19.96 6.16 9.07
C ASN A 99 -20.72 6.00 7.76
N ARG A 100 -21.96 6.51 7.69
CA ARG A 100 -22.80 6.37 6.49
C ARG A 100 -22.95 7.66 5.71
N LYS A 101 -23.25 8.75 6.43
CA LYS A 101 -23.48 10.06 5.84
C LYS A 101 -23.12 11.15 6.85
N ILE A 102 -22.55 12.26 6.37
CA ILE A 102 -22.31 13.44 7.18
C ILE A 102 -22.89 14.64 6.45
N VAL A 103 -23.69 15.45 7.13
CA VAL A 103 -24.28 16.67 6.58
C VAL A 103 -23.72 17.85 7.36
N ILE A 104 -23.18 18.85 6.65
CA ILE A 104 -22.78 20.14 7.20
C ILE A 104 -23.72 21.18 6.58
N GLU A 105 -24.55 21.83 7.39
CA GLU A 105 -25.51 22.85 6.96
C GLU A 105 -25.12 24.18 7.58
N ASN A 106 -24.94 25.23 6.77
CA ASN A 106 -24.74 26.57 7.31
C ASN A 106 -26.07 27.09 7.88
N ILE A 107 -26.14 27.28 9.20
CA ILE A 107 -27.33 27.82 9.88
C ILE A 107 -27.13 29.27 10.33
N SER A 108 -25.96 29.84 10.07
CA SER A 108 -25.68 31.25 10.38
C SER A 108 -26.27 32.18 9.32
N GLN A 109 -26.34 33.47 9.64
CA GLN A 109 -26.76 34.51 8.70
C GLN A 109 -25.66 34.91 7.70
N TYR A 110 -24.44 34.39 7.87
CA TYR A 110 -23.27 34.77 7.08
C TYR A 110 -22.77 33.59 6.22
N PRO A 111 -22.20 33.84 5.05
CA PRO A 111 -21.51 32.78 4.30
C PRO A 111 -20.31 32.24 5.09
N ILE A 112 -20.13 30.91 5.08
CA ILE A 112 -18.96 30.25 5.66
C ILE A 112 -17.98 29.94 4.54
N HIS A 113 -16.80 30.56 4.58
CA HIS A 113 -15.75 30.38 3.59
C HIS A 113 -14.82 29.21 3.96
N ASN A 114 -14.57 28.33 3.01
CA ASN A 114 -13.74 27.13 3.14
C ASN A 114 -14.10 26.20 4.32
N PRO A 115 -15.38 25.87 4.54
CA PRO A 115 -15.76 24.94 5.60
C PRO A 115 -15.24 23.53 5.31
N TYR A 116 -14.46 22.97 6.22
CA TYR A 116 -14.19 21.53 6.26
C TYR A 116 -14.10 21.02 7.70
N LEU A 117 -14.46 19.76 7.91
CA LEU A 117 -14.39 19.12 9.21
C LEU A 117 -13.03 18.48 9.44
N VAL A 118 -12.46 18.76 10.61
CA VAL A 118 -11.30 18.06 11.16
C VAL A 118 -11.78 17.24 12.34
N ILE A 119 -11.65 15.92 12.23
CA ILE A 119 -12.01 14.98 13.31
C ILE A 119 -10.75 14.28 13.80
N ASN A 120 -10.52 14.28 15.11
CA ASN A 120 -9.37 13.62 15.75
C ASN A 120 -8.02 14.08 15.17
N ASN A 121 -7.92 15.38 14.88
CA ASN A 121 -6.76 16.03 14.24
C ASN A 121 -6.40 15.48 12.85
N ARG A 122 -7.30 14.76 12.18
CA ARG A 122 -7.10 14.27 10.80
C ARG A 122 -7.35 15.41 9.83
N ASP A 123 -6.32 16.20 9.60
CA ASP A 123 -6.29 17.23 8.58
C ASP A 123 -5.12 16.93 7.61
N PHE A 124 -5.49 16.57 6.39
CA PHE A 124 -4.57 16.29 5.30
C PHE A 124 -4.77 17.29 4.17
N SER A 125 -5.35 18.44 4.47
CA SER A 125 -5.51 19.51 3.50
C SER A 125 -4.16 20.09 3.12
N GLN A 126 -3.17 20.13 4.02
CA GLN A 126 -1.87 20.76 3.81
C GLN A 126 -0.73 20.05 4.56
N TYR A 127 0.51 20.49 4.32
CA TYR A 127 1.70 19.93 4.97
C TYR A 127 1.73 20.16 6.48
N LYS A 128 1.48 21.38 6.96
CA LYS A 128 1.61 21.70 8.40
C LYS A 128 0.68 20.84 9.28
N PRO A 129 -0.62 20.69 8.96
CA PRO A 129 -1.51 19.82 9.72
C PRO A 129 -1.13 18.34 9.62
N LEU A 130 -0.74 17.85 8.43
CA LEU A 130 -0.22 16.49 8.25
C LEU A 130 1.02 16.23 9.13
N ALA A 131 1.96 17.18 9.14
CA ALA A 131 3.18 17.10 9.95
C ALA A 131 2.86 17.08 11.44
N LYS A 132 1.88 17.87 11.89
CA LYS A 132 1.39 17.85 13.27
C LYS A 132 0.72 16.51 13.62
N TYR A 133 -0.14 15.99 12.73
CA TYR A 133 -0.83 14.71 12.91
C TYR A 133 0.16 13.54 13.06
N LEU A 134 1.15 13.47 12.18
CA LEU A 134 2.19 12.44 12.19
C LEU A 134 3.36 12.73 13.14
N ARG A 135 3.35 13.87 13.84
CA ARG A 135 4.44 14.35 14.72
C ARG A 135 5.80 14.34 14.00
N LEU A 136 5.83 14.83 12.76
CA LEU A 136 7.03 14.83 11.93
C LEU A 136 8.06 15.84 12.46
N LYS A 137 9.31 15.41 12.49
CA LYS A 137 10.49 16.22 12.72
C LYS A 137 11.35 16.21 11.46
N SER A 138 12.02 17.33 11.17
CA SER A 138 12.95 17.45 10.04
C SER A 138 14.11 16.46 10.17
N ASN A 139 14.51 15.86 9.05
CA ASN A 139 15.68 14.96 8.95
C ASN A 139 15.76 13.85 10.03
N HIS A 140 14.63 13.31 10.46
CA HIS A 140 14.56 12.29 11.50
C HIS A 140 14.01 10.98 10.94
N LEU A 141 14.76 9.87 11.07
CA LEU A 141 14.40 8.57 10.47
C LEU A 141 12.99 8.11 10.84
N LYS A 142 12.62 8.21 12.12
CA LYS A 142 11.27 7.83 12.57
C LYS A 142 10.17 8.63 11.86
N SER A 143 10.41 9.90 11.55
CA SER A 143 9.43 10.75 10.87
C SER A 143 9.31 10.38 9.39
N ILE A 144 10.42 10.06 8.74
CA ILE A 144 10.44 9.57 7.35
C ILE A 144 9.68 8.25 7.24
N LEU A 145 9.96 7.30 8.14
CA LEU A 145 9.30 6.00 8.18
C LEU A 145 7.81 6.11 8.53
N SER A 146 7.44 7.02 9.43
CA SER A 146 6.04 7.29 9.79
C SER A 146 5.27 7.90 8.61
N LEU A 147 5.88 8.85 7.90
CA LEU A 147 5.31 9.44 6.68
C LEU A 147 5.15 8.39 5.58
N TYR A 148 6.17 7.57 5.35
CA TYR A 148 6.11 6.48 4.38
C TYR A 148 4.99 5.48 4.73
N GLN A 149 4.89 5.08 6.01
CA GLN A 149 3.82 4.20 6.49
C GLN A 149 2.44 4.83 6.26
N PHE A 150 2.24 6.10 6.63
CA PHE A 150 1.00 6.83 6.34
C PHE A 150 0.69 6.84 4.83
N TRP A 151 1.68 7.20 4.01
CA TRP A 151 1.53 7.33 2.57
C TRP A 151 1.09 6.01 1.94
N LYS A 152 1.72 4.88 2.26
CA LYS A 152 1.27 3.59 1.71
C LYS A 152 -0.11 3.16 2.23
N GLU A 153 -0.55 3.57 3.42
CA GLU A 153 -1.86 3.17 3.93
C GLU A 153 -3.00 4.00 3.34
N ILE A 154 -2.76 5.25 2.96
CA ILE A 154 -3.84 6.18 2.53
C ILE A 154 -4.21 6.06 1.06
N LYS A 155 -3.31 5.52 0.22
CA LYS A 155 -3.53 5.34 -1.23
C LYS A 155 -3.40 3.88 -1.66
N TYR A 156 -3.80 3.62 -2.90
CA TYR A 156 -3.54 2.36 -3.62
C TYR A 156 -2.92 2.65 -4.99
N HIS A 157 -2.51 1.58 -5.70
CA HIS A 157 -1.86 1.68 -6.99
C HIS A 157 -2.88 2.03 -8.09
N GLY A 158 -2.66 3.17 -8.76
CA GLY A 158 -3.53 3.63 -9.83
C GLY A 158 -3.16 5.01 -10.36
N THR A 159 -3.56 5.38 -11.57
CA THR A 159 -3.37 6.76 -12.07
C THR A 159 -4.62 7.30 -12.72
N SER A 160 -4.78 8.62 -12.62
CA SER A 160 -5.78 9.38 -13.37
C SER A 160 -5.23 9.88 -14.69
N PHE A 161 -3.91 9.82 -14.91
CA PHE A 161 -3.17 10.51 -15.97
C PHE A 161 -3.47 12.01 -16.04
N MET A 162 -3.84 12.60 -14.90
CA MET A 162 -4.07 14.04 -14.74
C MET A 162 -2.87 14.67 -14.01
N PRO A 163 -2.34 15.82 -14.47
CA PRO A 163 -1.20 16.48 -13.83
C PRO A 163 -1.38 16.76 -12.33
N GLU A 164 -2.63 16.99 -11.92
CA GLU A 164 -3.04 17.23 -10.53
C GLU A 164 -2.76 16.05 -9.61
N ASN A 165 -2.62 14.82 -10.13
CA ASN A 165 -2.31 13.63 -9.34
C ASN A 165 -0.88 13.66 -8.75
N THR A 166 -0.04 14.57 -9.24
CA THR A 166 1.30 14.81 -8.69
C THR A 166 1.30 15.78 -7.50
N ASN A 167 0.16 16.36 -7.14
CA ASN A 167 0.01 17.13 -5.90
C ASN A 167 -0.34 16.16 -4.76
N PRO A 168 0.48 16.05 -3.70
CA PRO A 168 0.28 15.05 -2.65
C PRO A 168 -1.07 15.18 -1.93
N PHE A 169 -1.56 16.40 -1.76
CA PHE A 169 -2.82 16.64 -1.06
C PHE A 169 -4.01 16.41 -1.97
N LEU A 170 -3.92 16.65 -3.28
CA LEU A 170 -4.96 16.20 -4.21
C LEU A 170 -4.94 14.68 -4.37
N ALA A 171 -3.77 14.05 -4.49
CA ALA A 171 -3.63 12.61 -4.49
C ALA A 171 -4.29 11.97 -3.26
N VAL A 172 -4.15 12.57 -2.08
CA VAL A 172 -4.73 12.08 -0.83
C VAL A 172 -6.16 12.54 -0.58
N ASN A 173 -6.64 13.68 -1.10
CA ASN A 173 -8.00 14.18 -0.82
C ASN A 173 -9.01 13.85 -1.93
N TYR A 174 -8.54 13.86 -3.17
CA TYR A 174 -9.33 13.69 -4.38
C TYR A 174 -9.18 12.27 -4.88
N TRP A 175 -7.96 11.89 -5.28
CA TRP A 175 -7.76 10.71 -6.12
C TRP A 175 -7.81 9.43 -5.29
N GLY A 176 -7.08 9.36 -4.18
CA GLY A 176 -6.91 8.13 -3.40
C GLY A 176 -5.99 7.10 -4.06
N TYR A 177 -5.41 7.41 -5.22
CA TYR A 177 -4.48 6.54 -5.95
C TYR A 177 -3.34 7.28 -6.59
N THR A 178 -2.19 6.62 -6.62
CA THR A 178 -0.99 7.07 -7.32
C THR A 178 -0.36 5.91 -8.07
N PHE A 179 0.23 6.22 -9.21
CA PHE A 179 1.08 5.32 -9.98
C PHE A 179 2.53 5.73 -9.74
N CYS A 180 3.50 4.93 -10.19
CA CYS A 180 4.90 5.11 -9.82
C CYS A 180 5.42 6.55 -9.99
N GLY A 181 5.12 7.22 -11.11
CA GLY A 181 5.46 8.63 -11.32
C GLY A 181 4.76 9.56 -10.35
N ASP A 182 3.43 9.49 -10.29
CA ASP A 182 2.59 10.31 -9.40
C ASP A 182 3.04 10.18 -7.93
N ASP A 183 3.31 8.96 -7.50
CA ASP A 183 3.74 8.58 -6.15
C ASP A 183 5.07 9.23 -5.78
N PHE A 184 6.07 9.09 -6.66
CA PHE A 184 7.36 9.74 -6.50
C PHE A 184 7.23 11.27 -6.43
N PHE A 185 6.47 11.88 -7.35
CA PHE A 185 6.28 13.34 -7.36
C PHE A 185 5.55 13.85 -6.12
N CYS A 186 4.60 13.09 -5.59
CA CYS A 186 3.93 13.43 -4.34
C CYS A 186 4.87 13.34 -3.14
N LEU A 187 5.58 12.22 -2.99
CA LEU A 187 6.48 12.00 -1.85
C LEU A 187 7.63 13.00 -1.83
N ARG A 188 8.30 13.25 -2.97
CA ARG A 188 9.39 14.23 -3.04
C ARG A 188 8.96 15.64 -2.65
N LYS A 189 7.74 16.01 -3.00
CA LYS A 189 7.15 17.29 -2.64
C LYS A 189 6.97 17.35 -1.11
N ILE A 190 6.38 16.33 -0.47
CA ILE A 190 6.25 16.29 1.01
C ILE A 190 7.63 16.33 1.69
N PHE A 191 8.60 15.55 1.18
CA PHE A 191 9.96 15.53 1.70
C PHE A 191 10.71 16.86 1.54
N ALA A 192 10.47 17.61 0.48
CA ALA A 192 11.03 18.96 0.32
C ALA A 192 10.60 19.90 1.46
N HIS A 193 9.37 19.79 1.97
CA HIS A 193 8.94 20.54 3.16
C HIS A 193 9.64 20.10 4.46
N MET A 194 10.14 18.87 4.51
CA MET A 194 10.99 18.38 5.60
C MET A 194 12.47 18.77 5.45
N GLY A 195 12.83 19.51 4.38
CA GLY A 195 14.22 19.85 4.05
C GLY A 195 15.02 18.70 3.45
N ILE A 196 14.34 17.67 2.94
CA ILE A 196 14.98 16.46 2.40
C ILE A 196 15.09 16.61 0.87
N GLN A 197 16.31 16.48 0.36
CA GLN A 197 16.54 16.47 -1.09
C GLN A 197 16.04 15.16 -1.68
N SER A 198 15.61 15.20 -2.93
CA SER A 198 15.11 14.04 -3.67
C SER A 198 15.71 13.99 -5.06
N ARG A 199 15.96 12.80 -5.59
CA ARG A 199 16.25 12.57 -7.01
C ARG A 199 15.46 11.39 -7.53
N GLN A 200 15.16 11.43 -8.83
CA GLN A 200 14.58 10.29 -9.53
C GLN A 200 15.73 9.39 -10.01
N GLU A 201 15.57 8.09 -9.84
CA GLU A 201 16.47 7.11 -10.44
C GLU A 201 15.93 6.61 -11.77
N ILE A 202 16.84 6.40 -12.73
CA ILE A 202 16.52 5.78 -14.01
C ILE A 202 16.39 4.28 -13.76
N VAL A 203 15.20 3.75 -14.06
CA VAL A 203 14.81 2.36 -13.81
C VAL A 203 13.97 1.85 -14.98
N ASN A 204 13.92 0.53 -15.17
CA ASN A 204 13.23 -0.10 -16.29
C ASN A 204 11.71 -0.10 -16.08
N GLY A 205 11.00 0.75 -16.84
CA GLY A 205 9.54 0.77 -16.88
C GLY A 205 8.87 1.14 -15.55
N HIS A 206 9.58 1.82 -14.65
CA HIS A 206 9.11 2.20 -13.32
C HIS A 206 9.64 3.59 -12.95
N VAL A 207 9.22 4.13 -11.79
CA VAL A 207 9.80 5.36 -11.24
C VAL A 207 10.08 5.12 -9.76
N ILE A 208 11.32 5.34 -9.34
CA ILE A 208 11.76 5.21 -7.95
C ILE A 208 12.43 6.52 -7.51
N GLY A 209 12.15 6.92 -6.27
CA GLY A 209 12.81 8.05 -5.63
C GLY A 209 13.93 7.64 -4.69
N GLU A 210 15.03 8.39 -4.76
CA GLU A 210 16.02 8.47 -3.69
C GLU A 210 15.89 9.78 -2.93
N TYR A 211 16.08 9.70 -1.62
CA TYR A 211 15.93 10.82 -0.70
C TYR A 211 17.18 10.95 0.17
N TYR A 212 17.69 12.17 0.30
CA TYR A 212 18.91 12.46 1.05
C TYR A 212 18.58 12.88 2.48
N PHE A 213 18.82 11.99 3.43
CA PHE A 213 18.60 12.22 4.85
C PHE A 213 19.62 11.44 5.68
N LEU A 214 19.90 11.90 6.90
CA LEU A 214 20.96 11.34 7.74
C LEU A 214 22.31 11.22 7.00
N ASN A 215 22.66 12.25 6.22
CA ASN A 215 23.90 12.37 5.44
C ASN A 215 24.11 11.27 4.37
N LYS A 216 23.04 10.65 3.89
CA LYS A 216 23.11 9.63 2.85
C LYS A 216 21.86 9.58 1.98
N TRP A 217 22.00 9.01 0.78
CA TRP A 217 20.87 8.69 -0.09
C TRP A 217 20.19 7.40 0.39
N SER A 218 18.88 7.30 0.19
CA SER A 218 18.10 6.12 0.53
C SER A 218 16.89 5.98 -0.38
N VAL A 219 16.63 4.77 -0.85
CA VAL A 219 15.53 4.43 -1.74
C VAL A 219 14.24 4.26 -0.95
N ILE A 220 13.18 4.94 -1.39
CA ILE A 220 11.81 4.71 -0.92
C ILE A 220 10.92 4.57 -2.16
N ASP A 221 10.33 3.40 -2.34
CA ASP A 221 9.38 3.10 -3.41
C ASP A 221 7.98 3.00 -2.79
N GLY A 222 7.26 4.13 -2.80
CA GLY A 222 5.91 4.19 -2.27
C GLY A 222 4.91 3.40 -3.13
N ASP A 223 5.14 3.25 -4.43
CA ASP A 223 4.27 2.54 -5.37
C ASP A 223 4.25 1.04 -5.11
N ARG A 224 5.43 0.40 -5.11
CA ARG A 224 5.57 -1.03 -4.80
C ARG A 224 5.59 -1.32 -3.32
N ARG A 225 5.45 -0.29 -2.49
CA ARG A 225 5.43 -0.36 -1.02
C ARG A 225 6.71 -1.02 -0.48
N CYS A 226 7.84 -0.61 -1.06
CA CYS A 226 9.17 -1.10 -0.71
C CYS A 226 10.02 -0.01 -0.07
N ILE A 227 10.76 -0.45 0.92
CA ILE A 227 11.95 0.22 1.43
C ILE A 227 13.00 -0.86 1.63
N TYR A 228 14.25 -0.48 1.49
CA TYR A 228 15.34 -1.43 1.44
C TYR A 228 16.29 -1.15 2.60
N LEU A 229 16.65 -2.19 3.36
CA LEU A 229 17.66 -2.08 4.40
C LEU A 229 18.96 -2.71 3.92
N ASN A 230 20.07 -2.04 4.23
CA ASN A 230 21.39 -2.63 4.16
C ASN A 230 21.48 -3.86 5.08
N LEU A 231 22.57 -4.62 4.93
CA LEU A 231 22.78 -5.88 5.66
C LEU A 231 23.05 -5.68 7.17
N ASP A 232 23.16 -4.45 7.65
CA ASP A 232 23.12 -4.13 9.08
C ASP A 232 21.70 -4.12 9.67
N ASN A 233 20.66 -4.19 8.81
CA ASN A 233 19.24 -4.06 9.14
C ASN A 233 18.87 -2.81 9.95
N GLN A 234 19.68 -1.77 9.90
CA GLN A 234 19.49 -0.51 10.62
C GLN A 234 19.47 0.67 9.65
N THR A 235 20.28 0.61 8.60
CA THR A 235 20.44 1.69 7.64
C THR A 235 19.63 1.40 6.38
N LEU A 236 18.85 2.39 5.93
CA LEU A 236 18.19 2.34 4.61
C LEU A 236 19.23 2.33 3.48
N ALA A 237 19.00 1.50 2.47
CA ALA A 237 19.88 1.33 1.32
C ALA A 237 19.62 2.42 0.27
N SER A 238 20.69 2.92 -0.32
CA SER A 238 20.67 3.74 -1.54
C SER A 238 20.48 2.86 -2.78
N PHE A 239 20.27 3.50 -3.92
CA PHE A 239 20.25 2.84 -5.21
C PHE A 239 21.63 2.27 -5.55
N ASP A 240 22.70 2.97 -5.18
CA ASP A 240 24.07 2.49 -5.39
C ASP A 240 24.36 1.28 -4.50
N ASP A 241 23.83 1.22 -3.27
CA ASP A 241 23.91 0.01 -2.43
C ASP A 241 23.23 -1.18 -3.10
N ILE A 242 22.01 -1.01 -3.64
CA ILE A 242 21.27 -2.07 -4.35
C ILE A 242 21.98 -2.48 -5.64
N ARG A 243 22.54 -1.54 -6.39
CA ARG A 243 23.34 -1.83 -7.60
C ARG A 243 24.57 -2.66 -7.25
N ASN A 244 25.25 -2.29 -6.17
CA ASN A 244 26.44 -2.99 -5.71
C ASN A 244 26.13 -4.36 -5.12
N ASP A 245 24.96 -4.51 -4.50
CA ASP A 245 24.49 -5.72 -3.85
C ASP A 245 22.97 -5.92 -4.08
N PRO A 246 22.58 -6.59 -5.18
CA PRO A 246 21.16 -6.82 -5.49
C PRO A 246 20.44 -7.69 -4.45
N PHE A 247 21.16 -8.42 -3.60
CA PHE A 247 20.55 -9.24 -2.55
C PHE A 247 19.74 -8.37 -1.57
N ILE A 248 20.11 -7.09 -1.41
CA ILE A 248 19.32 -6.11 -0.64
C ILE A 248 17.88 -6.01 -1.15
N ALA A 249 17.69 -5.94 -2.47
CA ALA A 249 16.36 -5.92 -3.08
C ALA A 249 15.73 -7.31 -3.14
N LEU A 250 16.50 -8.35 -3.49
CA LEU A 250 16.01 -9.72 -3.63
C LEU A 250 15.48 -10.31 -2.32
N ARG A 251 16.00 -9.90 -1.16
CA ARG A 251 15.47 -10.36 0.13
C ARG A 251 14.20 -9.62 0.58
N THR A 252 13.88 -8.49 -0.05
CA THR A 252 12.78 -7.61 0.33
C THR A 252 11.48 -8.06 -0.34
N LYS A 253 10.40 -8.20 0.43
CA LYS A 253 9.07 -8.54 -0.07
C LYS A 253 8.41 -7.32 -0.74
N PRO A 254 8.10 -7.33 -2.04
CA PRO A 254 7.39 -6.25 -2.69
C PRO A 254 5.86 -6.35 -2.55
N PHE A 255 5.15 -5.30 -2.97
CA PHE A 255 3.70 -5.26 -3.20
C PHE A 255 2.81 -5.33 -1.94
N GLY A 256 3.37 -5.05 -0.77
CA GLY A 256 2.62 -4.81 0.46
C GLY A 256 2.13 -6.06 1.19
N LYS A 257 1.12 -5.87 2.03
CA LYS A 257 0.79 -6.81 3.13
C LYS A 257 0.00 -8.05 2.73
N TYR A 258 -0.70 -8.04 1.60
CA TYR A 258 -1.41 -9.22 1.10
C TYR A 258 -0.48 -10.18 0.37
N GLU A 259 0.62 -9.67 -0.18
CA GLU A 259 1.62 -10.51 -0.81
C GLU A 259 2.49 -11.22 0.22
N ARG A 260 2.92 -12.42 -0.15
CA ARG A 260 3.91 -13.20 0.60
C ARG A 260 5.25 -13.08 -0.12
N TYR A 261 6.34 -13.19 0.63
CA TYR A 261 7.65 -13.29 -0.03
C TYR A 261 7.68 -14.53 -0.95
N GLN A 262 8.00 -14.28 -2.21
CA GLN A 262 8.33 -15.27 -3.23
C GLN A 262 9.58 -14.77 -3.95
N ALA A 263 10.52 -15.67 -4.22
CA ALA A 263 11.81 -15.29 -4.76
C ALA A 263 11.65 -14.71 -6.18
N GLU A 264 10.81 -15.34 -7.01
CA GLU A 264 10.45 -14.89 -8.36
C GLU A 264 9.94 -13.46 -8.40
N THR A 265 9.01 -13.13 -7.51
CA THR A 265 8.45 -11.79 -7.37
C THR A 265 9.51 -10.78 -6.92
N ALA A 266 10.45 -11.20 -6.05
CA ALA A 266 11.56 -10.36 -5.65
C ALA A 266 12.57 -10.12 -6.79
N TRP A 267 12.82 -11.12 -7.66
CA TRP A 267 13.60 -10.94 -8.89
C TRP A 267 12.89 -10.00 -9.89
N GLN A 268 11.60 -10.17 -10.13
CA GLN A 268 10.79 -9.23 -10.92
C GLN A 268 10.83 -7.81 -10.35
N ASN A 269 10.88 -7.69 -9.01
CA ASN A 269 11.03 -6.40 -8.39
C ASN A 269 12.44 -5.82 -8.57
N THR A 270 13.45 -6.67 -8.51
CA THR A 270 14.86 -6.27 -8.63
C THR A 270 15.24 -5.95 -10.09
N SER A 271 14.55 -6.54 -11.08
CA SER A 271 14.80 -6.29 -12.51
C SER A 271 14.44 -4.89 -12.99
N VAL A 272 13.75 -4.09 -12.17
CA VAL A 272 13.54 -2.67 -12.51
C VAL A 272 14.79 -1.83 -12.25
N PHE A 273 15.69 -2.24 -11.36
CA PHE A 273 16.89 -1.47 -11.06
C PHE A 273 17.87 -1.54 -12.24
N GLU A 274 18.41 -0.40 -12.64
CA GLU A 274 19.45 -0.33 -13.68
C GLU A 274 20.85 -0.51 -13.06
N PHE A 275 21.58 -1.52 -13.55
CA PHE A 275 22.91 -1.85 -13.04
C PHE A 275 24.04 -1.13 -13.79
N ILE A 276 23.70 -0.35 -14.82
CA ILE A 276 24.59 0.57 -15.49
C ILE A 276 24.48 1.94 -14.81
N LYS A 277 25.62 2.60 -14.59
CA LYS A 277 25.64 3.91 -13.95
C LYS A 277 25.13 4.97 -14.95
N PRO A 278 24.10 5.76 -14.62
CA PRO A 278 23.61 6.81 -15.52
C PRO A 278 24.60 7.98 -15.59
N GLU A 279 24.68 8.64 -16.76
CA GLU A 279 25.67 9.69 -17.04
C GLU A 279 25.43 11.02 -16.30
N LYS A 280 24.20 11.31 -15.86
CA LYS A 280 23.87 12.42 -14.95
C LYS A 280 22.46 12.26 -14.41
N LYS A 281 22.25 12.58 -13.13
CA LYS A 281 20.94 12.52 -12.48
C LYS A 281 20.37 13.93 -12.36
N PRO A 282 19.20 14.24 -12.97
CA PRO A 282 18.57 15.53 -12.75
C PRO A 282 18.16 15.64 -11.26
N SER A 283 18.59 16.72 -10.62
CA SER A 283 18.11 17.11 -9.30
C SER A 283 17.24 18.36 -9.45
N CYS A 284 16.20 18.47 -8.64
CA CYS A 284 15.39 19.67 -8.57
C CYS A 284 15.68 20.37 -7.25
N SER A 285 15.65 21.70 -7.23
CA SER A 285 15.85 22.46 -6.00
C SER A 285 14.67 22.25 -5.03
N ILE A 286 14.97 22.17 -3.73
CA ILE A 286 13.96 22.05 -2.68
C ILE A 286 12.95 23.21 -2.75
N GLU A 287 13.43 24.43 -3.01
CA GLU A 287 12.58 25.63 -3.03
C GLU A 287 11.60 25.65 -4.21
N GLN A 288 12.01 25.15 -5.38
CA GLN A 288 11.08 24.95 -6.50
C GLN A 288 9.99 23.93 -6.11
N LEU A 289 10.37 22.81 -5.49
CA LEU A 289 9.41 21.78 -5.07
C LEU A 289 8.41 22.30 -4.03
N LYS A 290 8.86 23.05 -3.02
CA LYS A 290 7.98 23.66 -2.01
C LYS A 290 6.93 24.58 -2.64
N LYS A 291 7.32 25.41 -3.62
CA LYS A 291 6.40 26.32 -4.32
C LYS A 291 5.31 25.56 -5.08
N THR A 292 5.60 24.35 -5.57
CA THR A 292 4.62 23.51 -6.30
C THR A 292 3.65 22.74 -5.42
N ILE A 293 3.85 22.72 -4.09
CA ILE A 293 2.89 22.11 -3.15
C ILE A 293 1.74 23.04 -2.82
N ASN A 294 1.97 24.35 -2.85
CA ASN A 294 0.98 25.34 -2.48
C ASN A 294 -0.31 25.01 -3.21
N LEU A 295 -1.27 24.53 -2.42
CA LEU A 295 -2.54 24.11 -2.94
C LEU A 295 -3.19 25.31 -3.59
N HIS A 296 -3.94 25.00 -4.63
CA HIS A 296 -5.00 25.89 -5.05
C HIS A 296 -5.75 26.39 -3.81
N ASP A 297 -5.76 27.71 -3.63
CA ASP A 297 -6.77 28.46 -2.89
C ASP A 297 -8.13 28.26 -3.60
N MET A 298 -8.57 27.02 -3.79
CA MET A 298 -9.89 26.72 -4.33
C MET A 298 -10.87 26.99 -3.21
N LYS A 299 -11.24 28.27 -3.11
CA LYS A 299 -12.16 28.76 -2.12
C LYS A 299 -13.56 28.26 -2.47
N TRP A 300 -14.22 27.55 -1.56
CA TRP A 300 -15.66 27.34 -1.64
C TRP A 300 -16.35 28.09 -0.51
N THR A 301 -17.60 28.46 -0.75
CA THR A 301 -18.41 29.20 0.21
C THR A 301 -19.71 28.45 0.41
N LEU A 302 -20.12 28.28 1.66
CA LEU A 302 -21.41 27.72 2.03
C LEU A 302 -22.30 28.88 2.50
N TYR A 303 -23.26 29.30 1.70
CA TYR A 303 -24.19 30.37 2.07
C TYR A 303 -25.25 29.86 3.06
N PRO A 304 -25.98 30.76 3.75
CA PRO A 304 -27.03 30.37 4.69
C PRO A 304 -28.02 29.36 4.08
N GLY A 305 -28.26 28.25 4.76
CA GLY A 305 -29.14 27.16 4.34
C GLY A 305 -28.52 26.15 3.36
N GLU A 306 -27.36 26.43 2.79
CA GLU A 306 -26.67 25.49 1.91
C GLU A 306 -25.99 24.36 2.69
N LYS A 307 -25.77 23.23 2.01
CA LYS A 307 -25.25 22.00 2.64
C LYS A 307 -24.08 21.38 1.89
N ILE A 308 -23.20 20.72 2.65
CA ILE A 308 -22.22 19.76 2.14
C ILE A 308 -22.56 18.39 2.73
N ILE A 309 -22.64 17.37 1.90
CA ILE A 309 -23.00 16.02 2.29
C ILE A 309 -21.90 15.06 1.84
N TYR A 310 -21.29 14.35 2.79
CA TYR A 310 -20.36 13.26 2.52
C TYR A 310 -21.13 11.94 2.58
N HIS A 311 -21.23 11.25 1.45
CA HIS A 311 -21.88 9.94 1.36
C HIS A 311 -20.83 8.84 1.43
N HIS A 312 -20.64 8.24 2.61
CA HIS A 312 -19.64 7.17 2.79
C HIS A 312 -20.06 5.86 2.10
N THR A 313 -21.36 5.60 2.02
CA THR A 313 -21.89 4.38 1.41
C THR A 313 -22.07 4.48 -0.10
N GLN A 314 -21.82 5.67 -0.68
CA GLN A 314 -21.98 5.91 -2.11
C GLN A 314 -20.63 6.22 -2.75
N SER A 315 -20.48 5.73 -3.97
CA SER A 315 -19.33 5.97 -4.82
C SER A 315 -19.80 6.67 -6.09
N PRO A 316 -18.93 7.46 -6.75
CA PRO A 316 -19.25 7.95 -8.09
C PRO A 316 -19.48 6.75 -9.04
N GLU A 317 -20.40 6.88 -10.00
CA GLU A 317 -20.66 5.83 -10.99
C GLU A 317 -19.40 5.49 -11.79
N HIS A 318 -18.61 6.52 -12.13
CA HIS A 318 -17.33 6.45 -12.80
C HIS A 318 -16.33 7.38 -12.12
N ALA A 319 -15.10 6.91 -11.88
CA ALA A 319 -14.01 7.77 -11.48
C ALA A 319 -13.59 8.67 -12.65
N LEU A 320 -13.35 9.96 -12.39
CA LEU A 320 -12.79 10.89 -13.37
C LEU A 320 -11.34 10.52 -13.75
N GLY A 321 -10.90 11.02 -14.90
CA GLY A 321 -9.53 10.88 -15.39
C GLY A 321 -9.42 10.02 -16.65
N LYS A 322 -8.24 10.03 -17.26
CA LYS A 322 -7.99 9.39 -18.57
C LYS A 322 -7.61 7.91 -18.48
N GLY A 323 -7.82 7.29 -17.31
CA GLY A 323 -7.55 5.87 -17.10
C GLY A 323 -8.46 4.96 -17.94
N SER A 324 -8.01 3.72 -18.17
CA SER A 324 -8.82 2.71 -18.86
C SER A 324 -10.18 2.51 -18.16
N LYS A 325 -11.22 2.12 -18.90
CA LYS A 325 -12.56 1.88 -18.33
C LYS A 325 -12.53 0.88 -17.16
N THR A 326 -11.68 -0.14 -17.24
CA THR A 326 -11.49 -1.13 -16.17
C THR A 326 -10.93 -0.49 -14.91
N TRP A 327 -9.96 0.41 -15.04
CA TRP A 327 -9.36 1.14 -13.92
C TRP A 327 -10.38 2.06 -13.27
N ARG A 328 -11.15 2.81 -14.08
CA ARG A 328 -12.19 3.72 -13.58
C ARG A 328 -13.26 2.99 -12.76
N LYS A 329 -13.72 1.81 -13.20
CA LYS A 329 -14.67 0.99 -12.43
C LYS A 329 -14.05 0.43 -11.15
N LYS A 330 -12.79 0.01 -11.20
CA LYS A 330 -12.07 -0.51 -10.02
C LYS A 330 -11.97 0.55 -8.93
N TYR A 331 -11.65 1.79 -9.31
CA TYR A 331 -11.39 2.88 -8.37
C TYR A 331 -12.61 3.68 -7.92
N ALA A 332 -13.72 3.59 -8.64
CA ALA A 332 -14.98 4.18 -8.18
C ALA A 332 -15.30 3.74 -6.74
N ARG A 333 -15.07 2.47 -6.40
CA ARG A 333 -15.36 1.88 -5.08
C ARG A 333 -14.52 2.43 -3.92
N SER A 334 -13.40 3.06 -4.23
CA SER A 334 -12.52 3.71 -3.25
C SER A 334 -12.75 5.21 -3.13
N LEU A 335 -13.49 5.76 -4.08
CA LEU A 335 -13.97 7.11 -4.05
C LEU A 335 -15.32 7.16 -3.32
N GLY A 336 -15.51 8.24 -2.59
CA GLY A 336 -16.77 8.61 -1.97
C GLY A 336 -17.43 9.72 -2.77
N LEU A 337 -18.74 9.81 -2.63
CA LEU A 337 -19.55 10.84 -3.25
C LEU A 337 -19.71 12.02 -2.28
N ILE A 338 -19.44 13.22 -2.76
CA ILE A 338 -19.64 14.47 -2.04
C ILE A 338 -20.74 15.24 -2.76
N GLU A 339 -21.71 15.75 -2.04
CA GLU A 339 -22.83 16.48 -2.60
C GLU A 339 -22.92 17.87 -1.97
N PHE A 340 -22.98 18.90 -2.80
CA PHE A 340 -23.31 20.25 -2.39
C PHE A 340 -24.77 20.53 -2.74
N VAL A 341 -25.54 20.99 -1.75
CA VAL A 341 -26.92 21.46 -1.95
C VAL A 341 -26.88 22.98 -1.88
N ILE A 342 -27.00 23.60 -3.04
CA ILE A 342 -26.77 25.02 -3.27
C ILE A 342 -28.11 25.72 -3.49
N ASN A 343 -28.24 26.96 -3.01
CA ASN A 343 -29.38 27.81 -3.31
C ASN A 343 -28.92 28.90 -4.30
N PRO A 344 -29.26 28.78 -5.60
CA PRO A 344 -28.83 29.78 -6.58
C PRO A 344 -29.38 31.18 -6.29
N GLY A 345 -30.57 31.27 -5.67
CA GLY A 345 -31.25 32.53 -5.40
C GLY A 345 -30.52 33.46 -4.42
N ILE A 346 -29.64 32.92 -3.57
CA ILE A 346 -28.83 33.72 -2.63
C ILE A 346 -27.41 34.00 -3.15
N ARG A 347 -27.00 33.40 -4.27
CA ARG A 347 -25.68 33.56 -4.87
C ARG A 347 -25.70 34.59 -5.99
N LYS A 348 -25.06 35.74 -5.78
CA LYS A 348 -25.02 36.82 -6.79
C LYS A 348 -24.34 36.42 -8.11
N ASP A 349 -23.26 35.64 -8.06
CA ASP A 349 -22.49 35.24 -9.24
C ASP A 349 -22.90 33.88 -9.82
N ARG A 350 -23.82 33.17 -9.13
CA ARG A 350 -24.25 31.79 -9.45
C ARG A 350 -23.09 30.80 -9.62
N LYS A 351 -21.90 31.15 -9.14
CA LYS A 351 -20.69 30.35 -9.33
C LYS A 351 -20.50 29.47 -8.11
N VAL A 352 -20.25 28.20 -8.35
CA VAL A 352 -19.86 27.25 -7.32
C VAL A 352 -18.50 26.71 -7.69
N SER A 353 -17.50 27.07 -6.90
CA SER A 353 -16.15 26.50 -6.96
C SER A 353 -15.98 25.52 -5.79
N THR A 354 -15.32 24.39 -6.02
CA THR A 354 -15.04 23.39 -4.99
C THR A 354 -13.64 22.82 -5.18
N LYS A 355 -13.00 22.31 -4.12
CA LYS A 355 -11.72 21.59 -4.26
C LYS A 355 -11.87 20.20 -4.86
N TYR A 356 -13.10 19.70 -4.87
CA TYR A 356 -13.44 18.42 -5.42
C TYR A 356 -13.93 18.60 -6.86
N PRO A 357 -13.56 17.67 -7.73
CA PRO A 357 -13.98 17.69 -9.11
C PRO A 357 -15.46 17.38 -9.19
N ILE A 358 -16.17 18.20 -9.92
CA ILE A 358 -17.59 18.06 -10.19
C ILE A 358 -17.74 16.91 -11.19
N ILE A 359 -18.60 15.95 -10.86
CA ILE A 359 -18.96 14.83 -11.74
C ILE A 359 -20.35 14.99 -12.32
N LYS A 360 -21.26 15.69 -11.62
CA LYS A 360 -22.67 15.79 -12.03
C LYS A 360 -23.34 16.99 -11.37
N VAL A 361 -24.18 17.69 -12.12
CA VAL A 361 -25.04 18.77 -11.60
C VAL A 361 -26.50 18.49 -11.93
N LEU A 362 -27.34 18.48 -10.91
CA LEU A 362 -28.78 18.24 -11.01
C LEU A 362 -29.57 19.47 -10.60
N ALA A 363 -30.56 19.83 -11.41
CA ALA A 363 -31.62 20.74 -11.00
C ALA A 363 -32.57 20.05 -10.01
N HIS A 364 -33.44 20.81 -9.38
CA HIS A 364 -34.47 20.29 -8.49
C HIS A 364 -35.44 19.32 -9.21
N ASP A 365 -35.77 19.57 -10.48
CA ASP A 365 -36.58 18.66 -11.32
C ASP A 365 -35.84 17.38 -11.76
N SER A 366 -34.66 17.11 -11.17
CA SER A 366 -33.77 15.99 -11.49
C SER A 366 -33.22 15.97 -12.92
N LYS A 367 -33.44 17.01 -13.72
CA LYS A 367 -32.76 17.12 -15.02
C LYS A 367 -31.28 17.40 -14.78
N THR A 368 -30.45 16.64 -15.48
CA THR A 368 -29.00 16.87 -15.48
C THR A 368 -28.72 18.11 -16.30
N ILE A 369 -28.15 19.14 -15.68
CA ILE A 369 -27.94 20.44 -16.32
C ILE A 369 -26.60 20.49 -17.06
N ASN A 370 -25.60 19.76 -16.57
CA ASN A 370 -24.26 19.76 -17.16
C ASN A 370 -23.44 18.55 -16.68
N TYR A 371 -22.80 17.84 -17.60
CA TYR A 371 -21.82 16.80 -17.29
C TYR A 371 -20.46 17.31 -17.80
N PRO A 372 -19.50 17.65 -16.92
CA PRO A 372 -18.16 17.92 -17.40
C PRO A 372 -17.64 16.67 -18.12
N PRO A 373 -16.94 16.80 -19.26
CA PRO A 373 -16.37 15.66 -19.95
C PRO A 373 -15.57 14.78 -18.99
N GLU A 374 -15.72 13.45 -19.07
CA GLU A 374 -15.09 12.50 -18.12
C GLU A 374 -13.55 12.65 -18.05
N ASP A 375 -12.95 13.23 -19.09
CA ASP A 375 -11.52 13.47 -19.25
C ASP A 375 -11.04 14.86 -18.80
N LYS A 376 -11.95 15.72 -18.31
CA LYS A 376 -11.64 17.07 -17.83
C LYS A 376 -11.99 17.23 -16.35
N VAL A 377 -11.01 17.68 -15.57
CA VAL A 377 -11.22 18.08 -14.18
C VAL A 377 -11.93 19.43 -14.18
N CYS A 378 -13.19 19.45 -13.75
CA CYS A 378 -13.97 20.66 -13.59
C CYS A 378 -14.23 20.92 -12.11
N ASN A 379 -13.68 22.00 -11.57
CA ASN A 379 -13.82 22.37 -10.15
C ASN A 379 -14.76 23.56 -9.96
N THR A 380 -15.43 24.01 -11.03
CA THR A 380 -16.26 25.21 -11.02
C THR A 380 -17.42 25.05 -11.98
N VAL A 381 -18.62 25.38 -11.53
CA VAL A 381 -19.82 25.39 -12.36
C VAL A 381 -20.62 26.67 -12.13
N VAL A 382 -21.33 27.11 -13.17
CA VAL A 382 -22.33 28.17 -13.08
C VAL A 382 -23.69 27.50 -12.96
N THR A 383 -24.43 27.78 -11.89
CA THR A 383 -25.76 27.21 -11.67
C THR A 383 -26.79 27.95 -12.52
N PRO A 384 -27.86 27.28 -12.99
CA PRO A 384 -28.95 27.96 -13.68
C PRO A 384 -29.65 28.97 -12.75
N GLU A 385 -30.41 29.88 -13.34
CA GLU A 385 -31.35 30.69 -12.57
C GLU A 385 -32.46 29.79 -12.08
N SER A 386 -32.52 29.59 -10.77
CA SER A 386 -33.58 28.83 -10.13
C SER A 386 -33.78 29.35 -8.72
N LYS A 387 -35.05 29.37 -8.29
CA LYS A 387 -35.41 29.56 -6.88
C LYS A 387 -35.25 28.27 -6.08
N GLU A 388 -35.11 27.15 -6.77
CA GLU A 388 -35.00 25.81 -6.17
C GLU A 388 -33.53 25.42 -5.98
N ALA A 389 -33.29 24.47 -5.06
CA ALA A 389 -31.95 24.02 -4.76
C ALA A 389 -31.31 23.26 -5.95
N VAL A 390 -30.03 23.50 -6.18
CA VAL A 390 -29.20 22.79 -7.17
C VAL A 390 -28.27 21.83 -6.43
N ARG A 391 -28.18 20.59 -6.91
CA ARG A 391 -27.33 19.55 -6.31
C ARG A 391 -26.11 19.34 -7.18
N ILE A 392 -24.92 19.54 -6.60
CA ILE A 392 -23.64 19.37 -7.29
C ILE A 392 -22.91 18.20 -6.65
N PHE A 393 -22.68 17.16 -7.43
CA PHE A 393 -21.97 15.97 -7.00
C PHE A 393 -20.51 16.06 -7.42
N CYS A 394 -19.64 15.71 -6.48
CA CYS A 394 -18.21 15.67 -6.65
C CYS A 394 -17.68 14.31 -6.19
N GLN A 395 -16.49 13.94 -6.66
CA GLN A 395 -15.77 12.78 -6.12
C GLN A 395 -14.68 13.21 -5.14
N GLY A 396 -14.42 12.39 -4.12
CA GLY A 396 -13.24 12.52 -3.25
C GLY A 396 -12.85 11.16 -2.72
N THR A 397 -11.67 10.99 -2.12
CA THR A 397 -11.33 9.68 -1.55
C THR A 397 -12.02 9.48 -0.22
N GLN A 398 -12.57 8.28 -0.01
CA GLN A 398 -13.16 7.90 1.28
C GLN A 398 -12.11 7.83 2.40
N ALA A 399 -10.83 7.69 2.06
CA ALA A 399 -9.75 7.57 3.04
C ALA A 399 -9.62 8.80 3.96
N ILE A 400 -10.13 9.94 3.51
CA ILE A 400 -10.03 11.24 4.19
C ILE A 400 -11.39 11.88 4.50
N PHE A 401 -12.49 11.18 4.22
CA PHE A 401 -13.79 11.69 4.65
C PHE A 401 -13.76 11.85 6.17
N PRO A 402 -14.39 12.91 6.71
CA PRO A 402 -14.56 13.01 8.16
C PRO A 402 -15.23 11.71 8.64
N SER A 403 -14.68 11.07 9.66
CA SER A 403 -15.21 9.81 10.17
C SER A 403 -15.19 9.86 11.68
N LEU A 404 -16.32 9.55 12.29
CA LEU A 404 -16.38 9.24 13.71
C LEU A 404 -15.71 7.90 13.97
N SER A 405 -15.01 7.82 15.09
CA SER A 405 -14.49 6.60 15.69
C SER A 405 -15.32 6.27 16.93
N ARG A 406 -15.22 5.03 17.42
CA ARG A 406 -15.77 4.71 18.75
C ARG A 406 -15.07 5.54 19.84
N GLY A 407 -15.80 5.90 20.89
CA GLY A 407 -15.28 6.70 22.01
C GLY A 407 -15.25 8.20 21.72
N ASP A 408 -14.24 8.90 22.25
CA ASP A 408 -14.10 10.34 22.10
C ASP A 408 -13.74 10.76 20.68
N ASN A 409 -14.48 11.74 20.17
CA ASN A 409 -14.22 12.39 18.89
C ASN A 409 -14.09 13.89 19.09
N HIS A 410 -12.92 14.43 18.76
CA HIS A 410 -12.66 15.85 18.77
C HIS A 410 -12.93 16.45 17.41
N ILE A 411 -13.93 17.32 17.32
CA ILE A 411 -14.46 17.84 16.07
C ILE A 411 -14.22 19.34 16.03
N VAL A 412 -13.71 19.82 14.89
CA VAL A 412 -13.54 21.24 14.58
C VAL A 412 -14.09 21.47 13.17
N LEU A 413 -14.96 22.48 13.01
CA LEU A 413 -15.31 23.01 11.69
C LEU A 413 -14.33 24.13 11.35
N HIS A 414 -13.30 23.83 10.57
CA HIS A 414 -12.36 24.86 10.13
C HIS A 414 -13.02 25.74 9.07
N SER A 415 -12.80 27.05 9.16
CA SER A 415 -13.26 28.03 8.16
C SER A 415 -12.42 29.30 8.21
N ASP A 416 -12.30 29.98 7.06
CA ASP A 416 -11.72 31.33 6.99
C ASP A 416 -12.67 32.41 7.56
N THR A 417 -13.94 32.04 7.80
CA THR A 417 -14.93 32.92 8.44
C THR A 417 -14.86 32.73 9.95
N PRO A 418 -14.56 33.77 10.75
CA PRO A 418 -14.40 33.62 12.19
C PRO A 418 -15.74 33.49 12.95
N LYS A 419 -16.85 33.95 12.37
CA LYS A 419 -18.19 34.01 13.02
C LYS A 419 -19.25 33.21 12.26
N GLY A 420 -18.89 32.04 11.71
CA GLY A 420 -19.84 31.12 11.10
C GLY A 420 -20.38 30.11 12.10
N GLN A 421 -21.57 29.56 11.83
CA GLN A 421 -22.14 28.47 12.59
C GLN A 421 -22.77 27.44 11.66
N ALA A 422 -22.50 26.16 11.90
CA ALA A 422 -23.08 25.08 11.12
C ALA A 422 -23.71 24.01 12.01
N ARG A 423 -24.84 23.47 11.55
CA ARG A 423 -25.40 22.21 12.05
C ARG A 423 -24.67 21.06 11.36
N ILE A 424 -24.21 20.09 12.14
CA ILE A 424 -23.56 18.89 11.64
C ILE A 424 -24.33 17.66 12.09
N CYS A 425 -24.83 16.89 11.13
CA CYS A 425 -25.53 15.63 11.37
C CYS A 425 -24.66 14.46 10.92
N PHE A 426 -24.26 13.61 11.87
CA PHE A 426 -23.57 12.35 11.61
C PHE A 426 -24.57 11.20 11.60
N TYR A 427 -24.70 10.54 10.46
CA TYR A 427 -25.47 9.31 10.31
C TYR A 427 -24.50 8.15 10.40
N HIS A 428 -24.60 7.37 11.47
CA HIS A 428 -23.72 6.25 11.73
C HIS A 428 -24.50 5.03 12.21
N GLN A 429 -23.88 3.86 12.14
CA GLN A 429 -24.50 2.64 12.65
C GLN A 429 -24.78 2.76 14.16
N SER A 430 -25.94 2.29 14.60
CA SER A 430 -26.33 2.20 16.01
C SER A 430 -25.35 1.25 16.72
N GLY A 431 -24.86 1.66 17.90
CA GLY A 431 -24.03 0.80 18.75
C GLY A 431 -24.84 -0.23 19.55
N THR A 432 -26.15 -0.32 19.31
CA THR A 432 -27.07 -1.19 20.07
C THR A 432 -26.90 -2.66 19.71
N GLN A 433 -26.47 -2.96 18.49
CA GLN A 433 -26.04 -4.31 18.13
C GLN A 433 -24.64 -4.54 18.71
N SER A 434 -24.56 -5.31 19.80
CA SER A 434 -23.29 -5.72 20.39
C SER A 434 -22.56 -6.65 19.42
N PHE A 435 -21.67 -6.10 18.60
CA PHE A 435 -20.69 -6.90 17.88
C PHE A 435 -19.63 -7.37 18.87
N GLU A 436 -19.55 -8.69 19.06
CA GLU A 436 -18.40 -9.29 19.72
C GLU A 436 -17.18 -9.15 18.81
N LEU A 437 -16.20 -8.37 19.25
CA LEU A 437 -14.97 -8.22 18.49
C LEU A 437 -14.19 -9.53 18.54
N PRO A 438 -13.71 -10.03 17.40
CA PRO A 438 -12.86 -11.23 17.36
C PRO A 438 -11.63 -11.03 18.25
N GLN A 439 -11.37 -11.98 19.14
CA GLN A 439 -10.23 -11.93 20.05
C GLN A 439 -9.13 -12.89 19.60
N VAL A 440 -7.88 -12.44 19.76
CA VAL A 440 -6.70 -13.24 19.50
C VAL A 440 -5.63 -12.95 20.53
N SER A 441 -4.94 -13.98 20.97
CA SER A 441 -3.78 -13.89 21.84
C SER A 441 -2.61 -14.71 21.31
N VAL A 442 -1.42 -14.38 21.78
CA VAL A 442 -0.21 -15.15 21.57
C VAL A 442 0.06 -15.91 22.86
N LYS A 443 0.24 -17.23 22.78
CA LYS A 443 0.31 -18.11 23.97
C LYS A 443 1.43 -17.74 24.96
N LYS A 444 2.47 -17.05 24.51
CA LYS A 444 3.55 -16.55 25.38
C LYS A 444 3.73 -15.05 25.21
N ALA A 445 3.93 -14.36 26.33
CA ALA A 445 4.22 -12.93 26.35
C ALA A 445 5.63 -12.60 25.84
N ASN A 446 6.60 -13.50 26.06
CA ASN A 446 8.00 -13.30 25.71
C ASN A 446 8.60 -14.54 25.04
N TYR A 447 9.43 -14.33 24.00
CA TYR A 447 10.20 -15.39 23.35
C TYR A 447 11.69 -15.08 23.27
N CYS A 448 12.53 -16.11 23.39
CA CYS A 448 13.96 -16.04 23.09
C CYS A 448 14.33 -17.24 22.20
N PHE A 449 14.65 -16.98 20.93
CA PHE A 449 14.97 -18.02 19.95
C PHE A 449 16.49 -18.17 19.80
N SER A 450 17.08 -19.31 20.15
CA SER A 450 18.55 -19.51 20.13
C SER A 450 19.09 -20.49 19.10
N SER A 451 18.22 -21.32 18.52
CA SER A 451 18.60 -22.36 17.54
C SER A 451 17.50 -22.67 16.53
N GLN A 452 16.36 -21.98 16.60
CA GLN A 452 15.18 -22.26 15.80
C GLN A 452 14.66 -20.98 15.16
N VAL A 453 14.11 -21.10 13.95
CA VAL A 453 13.45 -19.98 13.28
C VAL A 453 12.27 -19.47 14.13
N PRO A 454 12.11 -18.15 14.33
CA PRO A 454 11.06 -17.61 15.16
C PRO A 454 9.66 -18.09 14.75
N PHE A 455 8.86 -18.44 15.75
CA PHE A 455 7.45 -18.78 15.59
C PHE A 455 6.61 -18.29 16.77
N PHE A 456 5.33 -18.08 16.51
CA PHE A 456 4.34 -17.61 17.49
C PHE A 456 3.13 -18.52 17.45
N ASP A 457 2.77 -19.12 18.58
CA ASP A 457 1.56 -19.92 18.71
C ASP A 457 0.38 -18.99 18.96
N ILE A 458 -0.62 -19.08 18.08
CA ILE A 458 -1.79 -18.22 18.05
C ILE A 458 -2.95 -18.96 18.71
N GLN A 459 -3.67 -18.25 19.58
CA GLN A 459 -4.90 -18.72 20.19
C GLN A 459 -6.04 -17.75 19.83
N THR A 460 -7.13 -18.29 19.32
CA THR A 460 -8.34 -17.57 18.93
C THR A 460 -9.54 -18.22 19.61
N ASP A 461 -10.57 -17.42 19.87
CA ASP A 461 -11.81 -17.92 20.46
C ASP A 461 -12.80 -18.43 19.38
N ASN A 462 -12.59 -17.99 18.12
CA ASN A 462 -13.45 -18.29 16.97
C ASN A 462 -12.64 -18.77 15.74
N ASP A 463 -13.35 -19.32 14.76
CA ASP A 463 -12.85 -19.68 13.43
C ASP A 463 -12.68 -18.43 12.54
N ALA A 464 -11.57 -17.71 12.71
CA ALA A 464 -11.35 -16.47 11.96
C ALA A 464 -10.98 -16.73 10.48
N GLU A 465 -11.46 -15.88 9.58
CA GLU A 465 -11.19 -15.91 8.14
C GLU A 465 -9.73 -15.56 7.83
N LEU A 466 -9.25 -14.46 8.41
CA LEU A 466 -7.93 -13.89 8.15
C LEU A 466 -7.22 -13.53 9.45
N MET A 467 -5.90 -13.50 9.38
CA MET A 467 -5.06 -12.87 10.39
C MET A 467 -4.13 -11.84 9.76
N TRP A 468 -3.87 -10.77 10.50
CA TRP A 468 -2.89 -9.75 10.18
C TRP A 468 -1.87 -9.69 11.30
N TRP A 469 -0.63 -10.05 11.01
CA TRP A 469 0.48 -9.97 11.95
C TRP A 469 1.55 -8.98 11.51
N GLN A 470 2.24 -8.41 12.50
CA GLN A 470 3.29 -7.42 12.32
C GLN A 470 4.49 -7.71 13.23
N ILE A 471 5.70 -7.47 12.74
CA ILE A 471 6.94 -7.43 13.53
C ILE A 471 7.60 -6.06 13.37
N SER A 472 8.03 -5.45 14.46
CA SER A 472 8.73 -4.17 14.45
C SER A 472 9.90 -4.16 15.44
N PRO A 473 11.00 -3.44 15.15
CA PRO A 473 11.99 -3.11 16.17
C PRO A 473 11.49 -2.00 17.14
N TYR A 474 10.35 -1.36 16.85
CA TYR A 474 9.75 -0.32 17.69
C TYR A 474 8.45 -0.80 18.33
N VAL A 475 8.30 -0.59 19.64
CA VAL A 475 7.13 -1.04 20.40
C VAL A 475 5.82 -0.38 19.93
N ASP A 476 5.90 0.83 19.37
CA ASP A 476 4.74 1.56 18.84
C ASP A 476 4.37 1.15 17.40
N PHE A 477 5.14 0.26 16.77
CA PHE A 477 4.96 -0.14 15.37
C PHE A 477 4.90 1.04 14.40
N SER A 478 5.57 2.15 14.74
CA SER A 478 5.71 3.33 13.85
C SER A 478 6.41 3.00 12.53
N PHE A 479 7.10 1.86 12.49
CA PHE A 479 7.75 1.35 11.31
C PHE A 479 7.65 -0.17 11.23
N ILE A 480 7.27 -0.69 10.06
CA ILE A 480 7.16 -2.12 9.80
C ILE A 480 7.82 -2.41 8.45
N LEU A 481 8.79 -3.34 8.47
CA LEU A 481 9.44 -3.79 7.24
C LEU A 481 8.45 -4.55 6.35
N PRO A 482 8.58 -4.49 5.01
CA PRO A 482 7.67 -5.21 4.12
C PRO A 482 7.54 -6.71 4.46
N ASN A 483 8.66 -7.41 4.71
CA ASN A 483 8.68 -8.82 5.10
C ASN A 483 7.96 -9.11 6.43
N PHE A 484 7.78 -8.10 7.27
CA PHE A 484 7.22 -8.19 8.62
C PHE A 484 5.80 -7.64 8.73
N GLU A 485 5.10 -7.45 7.61
CA GLU A 485 3.69 -7.11 7.58
C GLU A 485 2.93 -8.06 6.67
N GLN A 486 2.06 -8.89 7.22
CA GLN A 486 1.37 -9.91 6.42
C GLN A 486 -0.09 -10.08 6.82
N ILE A 487 -0.94 -10.16 5.81
CA ILE A 487 -2.32 -10.62 5.89
C ILE A 487 -2.41 -11.95 5.16
N GLN A 488 -3.02 -12.93 5.80
CA GLN A 488 -3.18 -14.28 5.27
C GLN A 488 -4.32 -15.00 5.98
N PRO A 489 -4.78 -16.16 5.45
CA PRO A 489 -5.69 -17.03 6.20
C PRO A 489 -5.16 -17.35 7.60
N LEU A 490 -6.08 -17.46 8.57
CA LEU A 490 -5.73 -17.80 9.95
C LEU A 490 -4.92 -19.11 9.98
N LYS A 491 -3.89 -19.12 10.84
CA LYS A 491 -3.12 -20.32 11.15
C LYS A 491 -2.88 -20.39 12.66
N PRO A 492 -2.84 -21.59 13.25
CA PRO A 492 -2.53 -21.74 14.68
C PRO A 492 -1.08 -21.34 15.02
N LYS A 493 -0.23 -21.13 14.00
CA LYS A 493 1.17 -20.75 14.17
C LYS A 493 1.62 -19.81 13.06
N VAL A 494 2.26 -18.70 13.45
CA VAL A 494 3.03 -17.85 12.55
C VAL A 494 4.49 -18.29 12.65
N ARG A 495 5.06 -18.85 11.59
CA ARG A 495 6.49 -19.20 11.51
C ARG A 495 7.15 -18.36 10.42
N LEU A 496 8.25 -17.70 10.75
CA LEU A 496 9.00 -16.91 9.76
C LEU A 496 9.68 -17.82 8.73
N LYS A 497 9.89 -17.31 7.51
CA LYS A 497 10.72 -18.01 6.53
C LYS A 497 12.20 -17.72 6.80
N GLN A 498 13.09 -18.56 6.28
CA GLN A 498 14.54 -18.36 6.45
C GLN A 498 15.00 -16.99 5.94
N ILE A 499 14.47 -16.52 4.80
CA ILE A 499 14.79 -15.20 4.24
C ILE A 499 14.37 -14.05 5.15
N ASP A 500 13.24 -14.15 5.85
CA ASP A 500 12.76 -13.11 6.77
C ASP A 500 13.69 -12.97 7.98
N THR A 501 14.33 -14.06 8.41
CA THR A 501 15.34 -14.02 9.49
C THR A 501 16.60 -13.23 9.10
N SER A 502 16.82 -12.95 7.81
CA SER A 502 17.90 -12.06 7.36
C SER A 502 17.70 -10.62 7.82
N PHE A 503 16.48 -10.22 8.21
CA PHE A 503 16.16 -8.89 8.75
C PHE A 503 16.21 -8.80 10.29
N LEU A 504 16.45 -9.92 10.97
CA LEU A 504 16.57 -9.95 12.42
C LEU A 504 18.04 -9.89 12.81
N ASN A 505 18.43 -8.94 13.65
CA ASN A 505 19.79 -8.82 14.18
C ASN A 505 19.95 -9.66 15.45
N ASN A 506 21.18 -10.14 15.68
CA ASN A 506 21.50 -10.93 16.86
C ASN A 506 21.25 -10.11 18.14
N LYS A 507 20.62 -10.73 19.16
CA LYS A 507 20.32 -10.14 20.47
C LYS A 507 19.52 -8.82 20.42
N THR A 508 18.93 -8.49 19.27
CA THR A 508 18.07 -7.31 19.13
C THR A 508 16.65 -7.68 19.58
N THR A 509 16.04 -6.77 20.34
CA THR A 509 14.65 -6.90 20.79
C THR A 509 13.69 -6.46 19.68
N TYR A 510 12.70 -7.30 19.42
CA TYR A 510 11.62 -7.04 18.47
C TYR A 510 10.27 -7.23 19.15
N TYR A 511 9.24 -6.66 18.53
CA TYR A 511 7.86 -6.68 19.00
C TYR A 511 6.97 -7.30 17.96
N PHE A 512 6.12 -8.23 18.37
CA PHE A 512 5.13 -8.92 17.56
C PHE A 512 3.73 -8.53 18.04
N ARG A 513 2.82 -8.31 17.08
CA ARG A 513 1.38 -8.21 17.36
C ARG A 513 0.57 -8.85 16.25
N ILE A 514 -0.63 -9.28 16.57
CA ILE A 514 -1.56 -9.90 15.63
C ILE A 514 -2.98 -9.42 15.88
N ARG A 515 -3.79 -9.34 14.83
CA ARG A 515 -5.26 -9.26 14.93
C ARG A 515 -5.89 -10.21 13.94
N ILE A 516 -7.13 -10.59 14.18
CA ILE A 516 -7.88 -11.51 13.32
C ILE A 516 -9.12 -10.83 12.74
N LYS A 517 -9.62 -11.38 11.64
CA LYS A 517 -10.88 -10.98 11.01
C LYS A 517 -11.83 -12.16 11.03
N ASP A 518 -13.04 -11.94 11.51
CA ASP A 518 -14.11 -12.92 11.54
C ASP A 518 -15.42 -12.21 11.16
N ASP A 519 -16.25 -12.88 10.36
CA ASP A 519 -17.47 -12.34 9.74
C ASP A 519 -17.31 -10.90 9.19
N GLY A 520 -16.23 -10.68 8.44
CA GLY A 520 -15.98 -9.35 7.88
C GLY A 520 -15.45 -8.28 8.85
N ILE A 521 -15.34 -8.56 10.15
CA ILE A 521 -14.98 -7.60 11.21
C ILE A 521 -13.56 -7.89 11.72
N TRP A 522 -12.68 -6.87 11.69
CA TRP A 522 -11.37 -6.96 12.34
C TRP A 522 -11.48 -6.79 13.85
N GLY A 523 -10.85 -7.68 14.61
CA GLY A 523 -10.65 -7.57 16.05
C GLY A 523 -9.65 -6.49 16.46
N LYS A 524 -9.45 -6.37 17.78
CA LYS A 524 -8.36 -5.56 18.34
C LYS A 524 -7.02 -6.23 18.05
N TRP A 525 -5.95 -5.42 18.07
CA TRP A 525 -4.60 -5.97 18.16
C TRP A 525 -4.44 -6.72 19.49
N SER A 526 -3.77 -7.87 19.44
CA SER A 526 -3.31 -8.59 20.62
C SER A 526 -2.42 -7.71 21.49
N ASN A 527 -2.19 -8.14 22.73
CA ASN A 527 -1.08 -7.64 23.52
C ASN A 527 0.24 -7.78 22.73
N ILE A 528 1.15 -6.84 22.94
CA ILE A 528 2.45 -6.84 22.27
C ILE A 528 3.33 -7.92 22.90
N THR A 529 3.78 -8.85 22.08
CA THR A 529 4.72 -9.91 22.46
C THR A 529 6.14 -9.46 22.14
N GLN A 530 7.02 -9.42 23.14
CA GLN A 530 8.42 -9.11 22.93
C GLN A 530 9.22 -10.38 22.61
N PHE A 531 10.21 -10.29 21.73
CA PHE A 531 11.12 -11.41 21.50
C PHE A 531 12.54 -10.98 21.11
N GLN A 532 13.48 -11.91 21.30
CA GLN A 532 14.86 -11.80 20.85
C GLN A 532 15.27 -13.03 20.03
N VAL A 533 16.22 -12.83 19.12
CA VAL A 533 16.85 -13.92 18.35
C VAL A 533 18.35 -13.96 18.68
N LYS A 534 18.78 -15.03 19.32
CA LYS A 534 20.19 -15.37 19.56
C LYS A 534 20.70 -16.20 18.38
N LYS A 535 21.12 -15.53 17.32
CA LYS A 535 21.67 -16.15 16.10
C LYS A 535 23.15 -15.80 15.93
N PRO A 536 23.89 -16.46 15.02
CA PRO A 536 25.27 -16.05 14.75
C PRO A 536 25.37 -14.59 14.31
N ASP A 537 26.45 -13.92 14.72
CA ASP A 537 26.78 -12.60 14.21
C ASP A 537 27.13 -12.66 12.73
N ARG A 538 26.93 -11.54 12.04
CA ARG A 538 27.31 -11.37 10.63
C ARG A 538 28.82 -11.59 10.47
N PRO A 539 29.29 -12.43 9.52
CA PRO A 539 30.70 -12.48 9.17
C PRO A 539 31.17 -11.10 8.66
N VAL A 540 32.22 -10.57 9.28
CA VAL A 540 32.79 -9.24 8.99
C VAL A 540 34.27 -9.33 8.67
N LYS A 541 34.88 -8.22 8.24
CA LYS A 541 36.31 -8.13 7.86
C LYS A 541 36.68 -9.23 6.85
N VAL A 542 35.84 -9.40 5.84
CA VAL A 542 36.09 -10.41 4.81
C VAL A 542 37.18 -9.93 3.88
N SER A 543 38.21 -10.74 3.70
CA SER A 543 39.34 -10.49 2.81
C SER A 543 39.55 -11.69 1.89
N TYR A 544 40.14 -11.44 0.73
CA TYR A 544 40.52 -12.49 -0.20
C TYR A 544 41.95 -12.31 -0.70
N GLN A 545 42.55 -13.40 -1.13
CA GLN A 545 43.88 -13.44 -1.75
C GLN A 545 43.90 -14.53 -2.83
N PHE A 546 44.28 -14.18 -4.06
CA PHE A 546 44.59 -15.19 -5.08
C PHE A 546 45.91 -15.88 -4.75
N LEU A 547 45.95 -17.19 -4.88
CA LEU A 547 47.13 -18.02 -4.69
C LEU A 547 47.84 -18.28 -6.03
N PRO A 548 49.10 -18.76 -6.04
CA PRO A 548 49.86 -18.99 -7.28
C PRO A 548 49.19 -19.97 -8.27
N ASP A 549 48.36 -20.88 -7.78
CA ASP A 549 47.60 -21.87 -8.55
C ASP A 549 46.24 -21.33 -9.05
N HIS A 550 46.03 -20.01 -9.00
CA HIS A 550 44.77 -19.32 -9.32
C HIS A 550 43.59 -19.61 -8.38
N SER A 551 43.77 -20.44 -7.36
CA SER A 551 42.75 -20.61 -6.33
C SER A 551 42.60 -19.33 -5.50
N ILE A 552 41.46 -19.18 -4.82
CA ILE A 552 41.20 -18.03 -3.96
C ILE A 552 41.11 -18.45 -2.50
N ARG A 553 41.90 -17.78 -1.66
CA ARG A 553 41.79 -17.89 -0.21
C ARG A 553 40.85 -16.81 0.31
N LEU A 554 39.77 -17.22 0.97
CA LEU A 554 38.88 -16.32 1.71
C LEU A 554 39.20 -16.39 3.21
N LYS A 555 39.19 -15.24 3.89
CA LYS A 555 39.30 -15.12 5.36
C LYS A 555 38.25 -14.15 5.88
N TRP A 556 37.72 -14.40 7.07
CA TRP A 556 36.74 -13.54 7.71
C TRP A 556 36.87 -13.59 9.24
N SER A 557 36.16 -12.70 9.95
CA SER A 557 36.05 -12.73 11.40
C SER A 557 34.74 -13.37 11.85
N GLY A 558 34.81 -14.19 12.91
CA GLY A 558 33.65 -14.74 13.62
C GLY A 558 34.02 -15.87 14.60
N SER A 559 33.02 -16.50 15.20
CA SER A 559 33.20 -17.58 16.19
C SER A 559 33.40 -18.96 15.55
N ASP A 560 34.32 -19.74 16.10
CA ASP A 560 34.57 -21.15 15.78
C ASP A 560 33.40 -22.10 16.12
N LYS A 561 32.53 -21.68 17.04
CA LYS A 561 31.27 -22.34 17.41
C LYS A 561 30.20 -22.36 16.31
N TYR A 562 30.44 -21.76 15.15
CA TYR A 562 29.47 -21.66 14.06
C TYR A 562 29.89 -22.48 12.84
N VAL A 563 28.89 -22.96 12.08
CA VAL A 563 29.12 -23.48 10.73
C VAL A 563 28.98 -22.34 9.75
N TYR A 564 30.02 -22.07 8.98
CA TYR A 564 30.02 -21.12 7.88
C TYR A 564 29.59 -21.80 6.59
N LEU A 565 28.61 -21.20 5.93
CA LEU A 565 28.14 -21.56 4.60
C LEU A 565 28.74 -20.56 3.61
N VAL A 566 29.55 -21.04 2.68
CA VAL A 566 30.16 -20.21 1.63
C VAL A 566 29.40 -20.44 0.34
N PHE A 567 28.85 -19.36 -0.19
CA PHE A 567 28.12 -19.36 -1.45
C PHE A 567 28.94 -18.64 -2.51
N ALA A 568 28.88 -19.14 -3.74
CA ALA A 568 29.61 -18.58 -4.88
C ALA A 568 28.76 -18.58 -6.14
N SER A 569 28.89 -17.54 -6.95
CA SER A 569 28.22 -17.47 -8.24
C SER A 569 28.95 -16.53 -9.20
N ASN A 570 28.75 -16.76 -10.49
CA ASN A 570 29.15 -15.81 -11.53
C ASN A 570 28.09 -14.71 -11.77
N ARG A 571 26.94 -14.79 -11.09
CA ARG A 571 25.86 -13.81 -11.21
C ARG A 571 25.84 -12.84 -10.06
N LEU A 572 25.82 -11.53 -10.34
CA LEU A 572 25.74 -10.49 -9.31
C LEU A 572 24.46 -10.60 -8.46
N ASP A 573 23.38 -11.04 -9.08
CA ASP A 573 22.02 -11.14 -8.52
C ASP A 573 21.71 -12.51 -7.92
N PHE A 574 22.73 -13.27 -7.55
CA PHE A 574 22.50 -14.57 -6.94
C PHE A 574 21.94 -14.42 -5.51
N ILE A 575 20.94 -15.26 -5.20
CA ILE A 575 20.45 -15.44 -3.84
C ILE A 575 21.05 -16.74 -3.26
N PRO A 576 21.59 -16.74 -2.02
CA PRO A 576 22.05 -17.97 -1.39
C PRO A 576 21.00 -19.09 -1.42
N GLN A 577 21.39 -20.32 -1.78
CA GLN A 577 20.51 -21.49 -1.95
C GLN A 577 19.59 -21.76 -0.74
N ILE A 578 20.00 -21.38 0.47
CA ILE A 578 19.18 -21.51 1.67
C ILE A 578 17.91 -20.63 1.67
N TYR A 579 17.83 -19.66 0.77
CA TYR A 579 16.71 -18.73 0.66
C TYR A 579 15.83 -18.95 -0.58
N SER A 580 16.36 -19.62 -1.62
CA SER A 580 15.61 -20.03 -2.80
C SER A 580 16.21 -21.30 -3.41
N THR A 581 15.36 -22.25 -3.77
CA THR A 581 15.76 -23.51 -4.41
C THR A 581 16.09 -23.36 -5.90
N HIS A 582 15.76 -22.22 -6.49
CA HIS A 582 16.00 -21.91 -7.90
C HIS A 582 16.50 -20.48 -8.07
N VAL A 583 17.13 -20.21 -9.21
CA VAL A 583 17.53 -18.88 -9.67
C VAL A 583 16.71 -18.55 -10.91
N VAL A 584 16.17 -17.34 -10.98
CA VAL A 584 15.49 -16.84 -12.18
C VAL A 584 16.54 -16.59 -13.26
N THR A 585 16.39 -17.19 -14.43
CA THR A 585 17.31 -17.04 -15.57
C THR A 585 16.77 -16.15 -16.68
N GLU A 586 15.46 -15.88 -16.68
CA GLU A 586 14.84 -15.06 -17.71
C GLU A 586 13.52 -14.45 -17.22
N ILE A 587 13.31 -13.17 -17.55
CA ILE A 587 12.07 -12.42 -17.28
C ILE A 587 11.62 -11.76 -18.59
N TYR A 588 10.39 -12.05 -19.02
CA TYR A 588 9.78 -11.47 -20.21
C TYR A 588 8.44 -10.82 -19.84
N ASN A 589 8.23 -9.56 -20.23
CA ASN A 589 7.01 -8.80 -19.92
C ASN A 589 6.58 -8.89 -18.44
N ASN A 590 7.52 -8.65 -17.53
CA ASN A 590 7.33 -8.76 -16.08
C ASN A 590 6.89 -10.16 -15.59
N LYS A 591 7.10 -11.22 -16.38
CA LYS A 591 6.83 -12.61 -15.99
C LYS A 591 8.12 -13.42 -15.99
N VAL A 592 8.31 -14.25 -14.96
CA VAL A 592 9.42 -15.21 -14.95
C VAL A 592 9.12 -16.31 -15.95
N VAL A 593 9.97 -16.46 -16.96
CA VAL A 593 9.84 -17.48 -18.02
C VAL A 593 10.94 -18.54 -17.93
N GLY A 594 12.09 -18.21 -17.35
CA GLY A 594 13.22 -19.13 -17.16
C GLY A 594 13.63 -19.29 -15.69
N LYS A 595 13.88 -20.53 -15.28
CA LYS A 595 14.39 -20.88 -13.95
C LYS A 595 15.41 -22.01 -14.05
N GLN A 596 16.42 -21.99 -13.18
CA GLN A 596 17.35 -23.10 -13.00
C GLN A 596 17.49 -23.46 -11.53
N LYS A 597 17.92 -24.69 -11.23
CA LYS A 597 18.22 -25.11 -9.85
C LYS A 597 19.30 -24.21 -9.26
N ASN A 598 19.12 -23.82 -8.00
CA ASN A 598 20.08 -22.99 -7.29
C ASN A 598 21.07 -23.87 -6.54
N ASP A 599 22.27 -24.06 -7.08
CA ASP A 599 23.32 -24.89 -6.48
C ASP A 599 24.58 -24.05 -6.21
N ASN A 600 24.40 -22.89 -5.56
CA ASN A 600 25.49 -21.96 -5.27
C ASN A 600 26.17 -22.15 -3.90
N LEU A 601 25.77 -23.14 -3.09
CA LEU A 601 26.47 -23.49 -1.86
C LEU A 601 27.68 -24.37 -2.20
N ILE A 602 28.89 -23.82 -2.09
CA ILE A 602 30.11 -24.51 -2.50
C ILE A 602 30.89 -25.13 -1.34
N LEU A 603 30.71 -24.63 -0.11
CA LEU A 603 31.45 -25.12 1.06
C LEU A 603 30.68 -24.92 2.36
N LYS A 604 30.83 -25.90 3.27
CA LYS A 604 30.47 -25.80 4.69
C LYS A 604 31.73 -26.01 5.52
N THR A 605 32.02 -25.12 6.46
CA THR A 605 33.24 -25.20 7.29
C THR A 605 33.03 -24.57 8.65
N THR A 606 33.74 -25.00 9.68
CA THR A 606 33.81 -24.32 10.99
C THR A 606 34.98 -23.34 11.08
N LYS A 607 35.94 -23.43 10.15
CA LYS A 607 37.10 -22.54 10.08
C LYS A 607 36.69 -21.18 9.49
N GLN A 608 37.28 -20.10 9.98
CA GLN A 608 37.06 -18.73 9.49
C GLN A 608 37.89 -18.41 8.23
N SER A 609 38.29 -19.45 7.49
CA SER A 609 39.02 -19.34 6.25
C SER A 609 38.81 -20.58 5.40
N CYS A 610 38.87 -20.43 4.08
CA CYS A 610 38.88 -21.53 3.13
C CYS A 610 39.72 -21.20 1.89
N ILE A 611 40.09 -22.24 1.14
CA ILE A 611 40.67 -22.15 -0.19
C ILE A 611 39.65 -22.74 -1.16
N ILE A 612 39.40 -22.05 -2.27
CA ILE A 612 38.44 -22.44 -3.30
C ILE A 612 39.22 -22.59 -4.60
N GLY A 613 39.27 -23.82 -5.13
CA GLY A 613 40.08 -24.17 -6.30
C GLY A 613 39.65 -23.43 -7.56
N GLU A 614 38.35 -23.38 -7.82
CA GLU A 614 37.78 -22.67 -8.98
C GLU A 614 37.16 -21.34 -8.55
N PRO A 615 37.82 -20.20 -8.81
CA PRO A 615 37.30 -18.91 -8.41
C PRO A 615 36.05 -18.51 -9.22
N MET A 616 35.11 -17.85 -8.55
CA MET A 616 33.84 -17.34 -9.08
C MET A 616 33.80 -15.82 -8.93
N ALA A 617 32.93 -15.16 -9.69
CA ALA A 617 32.88 -13.70 -9.69
C ALA A 617 32.45 -13.10 -8.33
N PHE A 618 31.57 -13.79 -7.61
CA PHE A 618 30.93 -13.29 -6.40
C PHE A 618 30.86 -14.34 -5.30
N TYR A 619 31.11 -13.91 -4.06
CA TYR A 619 30.97 -14.76 -2.88
C TYR A 619 30.18 -14.11 -1.75
N ARG A 620 29.54 -14.95 -0.95
CA ARG A 620 28.93 -14.58 0.33
C ARG A 620 29.18 -15.63 1.39
N ILE A 621 29.32 -15.18 2.62
CA ILE A 621 29.50 -16.06 3.78
C ILE A 621 28.34 -15.83 4.74
N ILE A 622 27.75 -16.92 5.22
CA ILE A 622 26.68 -16.91 6.22
C ILE A 622 27.08 -17.82 7.37
N ALA A 623 27.08 -17.30 8.59
CA ALA A 623 27.27 -18.13 9.78
C ALA A 623 25.94 -18.79 10.18
N LYS A 624 25.98 -20.05 10.59
CA LYS A 624 24.80 -20.85 10.98
C LYS A 624 25.00 -21.50 12.35
N LYS A 625 23.94 -21.49 13.16
CA LYS A 625 23.82 -22.21 14.43
C LYS A 625 22.42 -22.79 14.58
N GLY A 626 22.29 -24.12 14.63
CA GLY A 626 20.98 -24.77 14.50
C GLY A 626 20.32 -24.39 13.18
N ASP A 627 19.06 -23.96 13.21
CA ASP A 627 18.34 -23.48 12.03
C ASP A 627 18.53 -21.99 11.75
N LEU A 628 19.19 -21.25 12.64
CA LEU A 628 19.35 -19.81 12.52
C LEU A 628 20.61 -19.45 11.73
N CYS A 629 20.44 -18.57 10.74
CA CYS A 629 21.52 -17.98 9.97
C CYS A 629 21.76 -16.52 10.38
N SER A 630 23.02 -16.09 10.36
CA SER A 630 23.39 -14.69 10.42
C SER A 630 22.78 -13.93 9.24
N THR A 631 22.82 -12.60 9.30
CA THR A 631 22.75 -11.82 8.06
C THR A 631 24.00 -12.12 7.22
N PRO A 632 23.93 -12.15 5.88
CA PRO A 632 25.11 -12.45 5.06
C PRO A 632 26.23 -11.42 5.22
N SER A 633 27.47 -11.82 4.94
CA SER A 633 28.60 -10.90 4.77
C SER A 633 28.33 -9.86 3.68
N ASP A 634 29.17 -8.82 3.61
CA ASP A 634 29.24 -7.99 2.40
C ASP A 634 29.54 -8.87 1.18
N LEU A 635 29.09 -8.43 0.00
CA LEU A 635 29.36 -9.14 -1.24
C LEU A 635 30.85 -9.04 -1.60
N ILE A 636 31.50 -10.18 -1.73
CA ILE A 636 32.92 -10.28 -2.06
C ILE A 636 33.04 -10.34 -3.59
N LYS A 637 33.90 -9.49 -4.17
CA LYS A 637 34.05 -9.31 -5.63
C LYS A 637 35.53 -9.43 -6.06
N PRO A 638 36.11 -10.63 -6.12
CA PRO A 638 37.56 -10.79 -6.29
C PRO A 638 38.13 -10.15 -7.57
N TYR A 639 37.32 -10.11 -8.64
CA TYR A 639 37.72 -9.61 -9.95
C TYR A 639 37.47 -8.10 -10.17
N SER A 640 36.88 -7.39 -9.21
CA SER A 640 36.51 -5.97 -9.41
C SER A 640 37.70 -4.98 -9.46
N GLN A 641 38.91 -5.42 -9.08
CA GLN A 641 40.06 -4.52 -8.88
C GLN A 641 41.14 -4.59 -9.97
N LYS A 642 41.09 -5.57 -10.88
CA LYS A 642 41.94 -5.76 -12.07
C LYS A 642 41.54 -7.09 -12.69
N VAL A 643 40.59 -7.06 -13.61
CA VAL A 643 40.30 -8.25 -14.44
C VAL A 643 41.55 -8.44 -15.31
N PRO A 644 42.22 -9.61 -15.28
CA PRO A 644 43.24 -9.90 -16.28
C PRO A 644 42.61 -9.69 -17.67
N ASN A 645 43.29 -9.04 -18.62
CA ASN A 645 42.73 -8.64 -19.92
C ASN A 645 42.02 -9.77 -20.71
N ASN A 646 42.17 -11.02 -20.29
CA ASN A 646 41.63 -12.21 -20.95
C ASN A 646 40.56 -12.95 -20.12
N ALA A 647 40.25 -12.51 -18.89
CA ALA A 647 39.20 -13.14 -18.09
C ALA A 647 37.83 -12.65 -18.57
N ARG A 648 37.18 -13.46 -19.42
CA ARG A 648 35.77 -13.29 -19.79
C ARG A 648 34.95 -13.25 -18.50
N ILE A 649 34.50 -12.05 -18.10
CA ILE A 649 33.42 -11.93 -17.13
C ILE A 649 32.23 -12.66 -17.75
N PRO A 650 31.66 -13.71 -17.12
CA PRO A 650 30.56 -14.43 -17.72
C PRO A 650 29.42 -13.45 -17.99
N PRO A 651 28.86 -13.45 -19.22
CA PRO A 651 27.67 -12.68 -19.52
C PRO A 651 26.49 -13.25 -18.69
N ALA A 652 25.49 -12.41 -18.49
CA ALA A 652 24.19 -12.73 -17.89
C ALA A 652 24.12 -12.67 -16.35
N THR A 653 24.04 -11.45 -15.81
CA THR A 653 22.94 -11.19 -14.88
C THR A 653 21.64 -11.13 -15.68
N VAL A 654 20.53 -11.69 -15.18
CA VAL A 654 19.18 -11.35 -15.70
C VAL A 654 18.93 -9.83 -15.65
N LEU A 655 19.72 -9.12 -14.85
CA LEU A 655 19.60 -7.70 -14.58
C LEU A 655 20.39 -6.78 -15.54
N GLN A 656 21.03 -7.31 -16.60
CA GLN A 656 21.57 -6.46 -17.66
C GLN A 656 20.45 -6.12 -18.63
N THR A 657 19.77 -4.98 -18.46
CA THR A 657 18.88 -4.46 -19.50
C THR A 657 19.03 -2.95 -19.66
N ARG A 658 19.43 -2.52 -20.87
CA ARG A 658 18.83 -1.33 -21.46
C ARG A 658 17.65 -1.82 -22.31
N TRP A 659 16.45 -1.36 -22.00
CA TRP A 659 15.29 -1.47 -22.91
C TRP A 659 15.45 -0.59 -24.17
N HIS A 660 16.52 0.18 -24.25
CA HIS A 660 16.90 0.99 -25.41
C HIS A 660 18.11 0.39 -26.13
N THR A 661 17.87 -0.12 -27.35
CA THR A 661 18.78 -0.12 -28.51
C THR A 661 20.26 0.15 -28.20
N VAL A 662 20.97 -0.83 -27.64
CA VAL A 662 22.41 -0.93 -27.84
C VAL A 662 22.58 -2.22 -28.62
N GLU A 663 22.89 -2.10 -29.92
CA GLU A 663 23.39 -3.24 -30.68
C GLU A 663 24.71 -3.65 -30.03
N ASP A 664 24.71 -4.77 -29.32
CA ASP A 664 25.95 -5.40 -28.86
C ASP A 664 26.56 -6.14 -30.05
N SER A 665 27.40 -5.44 -30.81
CA SER A 665 28.13 -6.00 -31.95
C SER A 665 29.23 -7.00 -31.54
N SER A 666 29.39 -7.30 -30.25
CA SER A 666 30.47 -8.16 -29.72
C SER A 666 30.00 -9.53 -29.18
N ALA A 667 28.69 -9.79 -29.17
CA ALA A 667 28.14 -11.06 -28.69
C ALA A 667 28.22 -12.18 -29.75
N GLU A 668 29.41 -12.72 -30.01
CA GLU A 668 29.61 -13.89 -30.89
C GLU A 668 29.09 -15.22 -30.30
N THR A 669 28.62 -15.24 -29.04
CA THR A 669 28.13 -16.47 -28.39
C THR A 669 26.62 -16.53 -28.37
N GLY A 670 25.98 -17.04 -29.43
CA GLY A 670 24.74 -17.85 -29.44
C GLY A 670 23.47 -17.41 -28.68
N TYR A 671 23.48 -16.31 -27.92
CA TYR A 671 22.33 -15.69 -27.27
C TYR A 671 21.82 -14.60 -28.20
N ARG A 672 20.99 -15.00 -29.17
CA ARG A 672 20.15 -14.04 -29.88
C ARG A 672 19.01 -13.64 -28.94
N ASP A 673 19.26 -12.65 -28.11
CA ASP A 673 18.21 -11.86 -27.46
C ASP A 673 17.50 -11.04 -28.54
N ILE A 674 16.57 -11.69 -29.26
CA ILE A 674 15.65 -10.99 -30.17
C ILE A 674 14.57 -10.35 -29.30
N TYR A 675 14.92 -9.25 -28.63
CA TYR A 675 13.92 -8.28 -28.16
C TYR A 675 13.46 -7.46 -29.36
N HIS A 676 12.55 -8.01 -30.17
CA HIS A 676 11.72 -7.17 -31.01
C HIS A 676 10.76 -6.39 -30.11
N ALA A 677 11.21 -5.24 -29.64
CA ALA A 677 10.31 -4.17 -29.21
C ALA A 677 9.50 -3.72 -30.44
N LYS A 678 8.41 -4.44 -30.74
CA LYS A 678 7.32 -3.86 -31.53
C LYS A 678 6.71 -2.78 -30.65
N GLU A 679 7.23 -1.56 -30.82
CA GLU A 679 6.70 -0.27 -30.40
C GLU A 679 5.63 -0.34 -29.29
N MET A 680 6.05 -0.57 -28.03
CA MET A 680 5.39 0.14 -26.95
C MET A 680 6.01 1.54 -26.91
N ARG A 681 5.50 2.42 -27.77
CA ARG A 681 5.55 3.86 -27.50
C ARG A 681 4.77 4.08 -26.21
N LEU A 682 5.45 3.95 -25.06
CA LEU A 682 5.15 4.84 -23.96
C LEU A 682 5.34 6.22 -24.56
N THR A 683 4.24 6.90 -24.89
CA THR A 683 4.29 8.24 -25.44
C THR A 683 5.21 9.04 -24.54
N HIS A 684 6.16 9.73 -25.15
CA HIS A 684 7.15 10.60 -24.50
C HIS A 684 6.50 11.78 -23.72
N ASP A 685 5.20 11.73 -23.42
CA ASP A 685 4.42 12.78 -22.80
C ASP A 685 4.71 12.97 -21.30
N ALA A 686 5.22 11.95 -20.61
CA ALA A 686 5.57 12.08 -19.19
C ALA A 686 6.78 13.02 -18.96
N CYS A 687 7.70 13.12 -19.94
CA CYS A 687 8.85 14.01 -19.86
C CYS A 687 8.52 15.45 -20.33
N HIS A 688 7.38 15.65 -21.02
CA HIS A 688 6.96 16.96 -21.51
C HIS A 688 6.35 17.89 -20.45
N LEU A 689 6.10 17.40 -19.22
CA LEU A 689 5.57 18.22 -18.13
C LEU A 689 6.58 19.26 -17.61
N GLU A 690 7.89 19.04 -17.77
CA GLU A 690 8.91 20.03 -17.37
C GLU A 690 9.07 21.18 -18.39
N LYS A 691 8.73 20.94 -19.66
CA LYS A 691 8.82 21.98 -20.73
C LYS A 691 7.60 22.90 -20.82
N ARG A 692 6.47 22.57 -20.19
CA ARG A 692 5.27 23.44 -20.12
C ARG A 692 5.20 24.32 -18.86
N ALA A 693 6.17 24.19 -17.96
CA ALA A 693 6.27 24.98 -16.73
C ALA A 693 7.34 26.10 -16.80
N LYS A 694 7.98 26.26 -17.96
CA LYS A 694 8.69 27.47 -18.39
C LYS A 694 7.88 28.09 -19.52
#